data_AF-T0RXN5-F1
#
_entry.id   AF-T0RXN5-F1
#
_cell.length_a   1.000
_cell.length_b   1.000
_cell.length_c   1.000
_cell.angle_alpha   90.00
_cell.angle_beta   90.00
_cell.angle_gamma   90.00
#
_symmetry.space_group_name_H-M   'P 1'
#
loop_
_entity.id
_entity.type
_entity.pdbx_description
1 polymer ?
#
loop_
_entity_poly.entity_id
_entity_poly.type
_entity_poly.pdbx_seq_one_letter_code
_entity_poly.pdbx_strand_id
1 'polypeptide(L)'
;MAGDHLVKHEHETMVRDVLEELVFLEFLCDWRRLEIVVAKADLVQLLNVYEASARCSPQFEAWWHHLRDKSDGRSHVANRLKAMGILQGHGDARNPYIWHRRALQKATRAQAQLSDTKGFTKALRVGLSYADAFQLDVHKWTCVAIHVLRMQPAWMTTNLFGQAKTMVSQNVDPKAYASAIVEAMKLDPRMVYSLDKKGRGVFARAHSAYDASMTLSLDSAVPKFTAMALATLQHVSRFPVATILAEGRRRRGFPCLRYKAKKATKSQEDIDDDAFAQSVVDAMRRDPKIAFVQGQDPSASYFALPTEAPRAPPVPAAVPVRADDALRRMTTMVLTHLERHAFFPLQRLRDETQQMRAPGWTPDGLYAHLVKRLCSDDRLHLDGDRFVRAVKLDVVSAATHLLADVLDKLRTQPTVSYAYIAAQAAKLQPEGLVTLDEYVGGIIDRLRADDRVLYGADALGRGNFCLVSNPHHQLLPFTDGDAAFLAKAERVAPTRVPRAVVINCLGMALDRLNDQQRAPGDTLDVREILDLARLDPHAGDVDGLVYAMLEEDPRLRFVPDGMSQHAIDGKFALAQPKKRKRSRRSEVASRIDWYTPHAIAWPGDDDNSSKERAVATPEVGIQNQRVRRLATGDTAEDAASGATSTPVQIPLRILRFA
;
A
#
# COMPACT_ATOMS: atom_id res chain seq x y z
N MET A 1 8.47 -34.85 -21.12
CA MET A 1 7.52 -33.72 -20.98
C MET A 1 8.22 -32.38 -20.71
N ALA A 2 8.80 -32.12 -19.53
CA ALA A 2 9.52 -30.84 -19.31
C ALA A 2 10.82 -30.73 -20.14
N GLY A 3 11.56 -31.84 -20.31
CA GLY A 3 12.78 -31.88 -21.13
C GLY A 3 12.51 -31.57 -22.61
N ASP A 4 11.51 -32.21 -23.20
CA ASP A 4 11.14 -32.01 -24.62
C ASP A 4 10.73 -30.55 -24.91
N HIS A 5 10.10 -29.90 -23.93
CA HIS A 5 9.69 -28.51 -24.02
C HIS A 5 10.88 -27.54 -23.99
N LEU A 6 11.90 -27.82 -23.17
CA LEU A 6 13.12 -27.02 -23.12
C LEU A 6 13.94 -27.15 -24.42
N VAL A 7 14.07 -28.37 -24.96
CA VAL A 7 14.78 -28.62 -26.22
C VAL A 7 14.11 -27.89 -27.39
N LYS A 8 12.77 -27.92 -27.46
CA LYS A 8 12.01 -27.24 -28.51
C LYS A 8 12.27 -25.73 -28.60
N HIS A 9 12.57 -25.09 -27.47
CA HIS A 9 12.69 -23.64 -27.34
C HIS A 9 14.10 -23.21 -26.94
N GLU A 10 15.12 -24.05 -27.14
CA GLU A 10 16.49 -23.77 -26.68
C GLU A 10 17.11 -22.51 -27.30
N HIS A 11 16.67 -22.13 -28.51
CA HIS A 11 17.13 -20.93 -29.21
C HIS A 11 16.36 -19.65 -28.85
N GLU A 12 15.26 -19.76 -28.12
CA GLU A 12 14.45 -18.60 -27.73
C GLU A 12 15.14 -17.83 -26.61
N THR A 13 15.02 -16.50 -26.63
CA THR A 13 15.50 -15.63 -25.55
C THR A 13 14.30 -14.95 -24.88
N MET A 14 14.33 -14.86 -23.56
CA MET A 14 13.25 -14.28 -22.78
C MET A 14 13.78 -13.14 -21.91
N VAL A 15 13.13 -11.98 -21.99
CA VAL A 15 13.49 -10.84 -21.15
C VAL A 15 12.90 -11.02 -19.76
N ARG A 16 13.74 -10.92 -18.73
CA ARG A 16 13.33 -10.99 -17.33
C ARG A 16 13.86 -9.82 -16.53
N ASP A 17 13.06 -9.40 -15.56
CA ASP A 17 13.43 -8.40 -14.58
C ASP A 17 14.25 -9.13 -13.50
N VAL A 18 15.54 -8.82 -13.41
CA VAL A 18 16.48 -9.58 -12.56
C VAL A 18 17.01 -8.77 -11.39
N LEU A 19 16.90 -7.44 -11.38
CA LEU A 19 17.42 -6.62 -10.28
C LEU A 19 16.60 -5.34 -10.13
N GLU A 20 16.13 -5.07 -8.91
CA GLU A 20 15.46 -3.82 -8.56
C GLU A 20 16.50 -2.70 -8.44
N GLU A 21 16.51 -1.77 -9.40
CA GLU A 21 17.62 -0.82 -9.55
C GLU A 21 17.74 0.11 -8.34
N LEU A 22 16.64 0.66 -7.84
CA LEU A 22 16.67 1.60 -6.71
C LEU A 22 17.33 0.96 -5.50
N VAL A 23 16.92 -0.26 -5.16
CA VAL A 23 17.42 -1.00 -3.99
C VAL A 23 18.92 -1.29 -4.12
N PHE A 24 19.37 -1.66 -5.33
CA PHE A 24 20.79 -1.87 -5.61
C PHE A 24 21.60 -0.56 -5.58
N LEU A 25 21.06 0.54 -6.10
CA LEU A 25 21.73 1.83 -6.08
C LEU A 25 21.86 2.38 -4.65
N GLU A 26 20.86 2.19 -3.81
CA GLU A 26 20.93 2.52 -2.38
C GLU A 26 21.99 1.68 -1.68
N PHE A 27 22.08 0.39 -2.00
CA PHE A 27 23.16 -0.47 -1.51
C PHE A 27 24.55 0.04 -1.92
N LEU A 28 24.74 0.45 -3.18
CA LEU A 28 26.00 1.05 -3.64
C LEU A 28 26.33 2.38 -2.96
N CYS A 29 25.32 3.19 -2.60
CA CYS A 29 25.52 4.41 -1.82
C CYS A 29 26.12 4.12 -0.44
N ASP A 30 25.70 3.04 0.19
CA ASP A 30 26.16 2.64 1.53
C ASP A 30 27.49 1.86 1.51
N TRP A 31 27.94 1.44 0.33
CA TRP A 31 29.19 0.71 0.15
C TRP A 31 30.43 1.55 0.49
N ARG A 32 31.22 1.05 1.44
CA ARG A 32 32.50 1.63 1.87
C ARG A 32 33.54 1.47 0.77
N ARG A 33 34.22 2.58 0.49
CA ARG A 33 35.34 2.63 -0.45
C ARG A 33 35.06 1.96 -1.80
N LEU A 34 33.92 2.29 -2.40
CA LEU A 34 33.51 1.82 -3.74
C LEU A 34 34.61 2.05 -4.80
N GLU A 35 35.41 3.09 -4.62
CA GLU A 35 36.58 3.41 -5.43
C GLU A 35 37.68 2.32 -5.46
N ILE A 36 37.69 1.35 -4.54
CA ILE A 36 38.60 0.19 -4.59
C ILE A 36 38.12 -0.86 -5.60
N VAL A 37 36.83 -0.85 -5.96
CA VAL A 37 36.25 -1.82 -6.91
C VAL A 37 36.68 -1.42 -8.32
N VAL A 38 37.91 -1.76 -8.67
CA VAL A 38 38.59 -1.31 -9.90
C VAL A 38 38.68 -2.42 -10.94
N ALA A 39 38.64 -3.69 -10.54
CA ALA A 39 38.71 -4.83 -11.44
C ALA A 39 37.38 -5.57 -11.61
N LYS A 40 37.29 -6.40 -12.67
CA LYS A 40 36.13 -7.27 -12.93
C LYS A 40 35.83 -8.21 -11.77
N ALA A 41 36.87 -8.79 -11.16
CA ALA A 41 36.74 -9.70 -10.02
C ALA A 41 36.16 -8.98 -8.80
N ASP A 42 36.58 -7.74 -8.54
CA ASP A 42 36.07 -6.92 -7.42
C ASP A 42 34.57 -6.66 -7.59
N LEU A 43 34.10 -6.40 -8.82
CA LEU A 43 32.68 -6.19 -9.08
C LEU A 43 31.87 -7.48 -8.89
N VAL A 44 32.41 -8.66 -9.25
CA VAL A 44 31.78 -9.95 -8.92
C VAL A 44 31.68 -10.12 -7.40
N GLN A 45 32.74 -9.79 -6.66
CA GLN A 45 32.73 -9.87 -5.21
C GLN A 45 31.70 -8.92 -4.60
N LEU A 46 31.59 -7.68 -5.11
CA LEU A 46 30.55 -6.73 -4.70
C LEU A 46 29.15 -7.31 -4.92
N LEU A 47 28.92 -7.94 -6.07
CA LEU A 47 27.63 -8.54 -6.40
C LEU A 47 27.31 -9.77 -5.56
N ASN A 48 28.32 -10.56 -5.17
CA ASN A 48 28.15 -11.64 -4.19
C ASN A 48 27.77 -11.09 -2.80
N VAL A 49 28.38 -9.98 -2.37
CA VAL A 49 28.01 -9.34 -1.12
C VAL A 49 26.61 -8.72 -1.21
N TYR A 50 26.23 -8.16 -2.37
CA TYR A 50 24.87 -7.68 -2.60
C TYR A 50 23.86 -8.82 -2.53
N GLU A 51 24.14 -9.96 -3.16
CA GLU A 51 23.29 -11.16 -3.12
C GLU A 51 23.06 -11.66 -1.69
N ALA A 52 24.12 -11.69 -0.88
CA ALA A 52 24.03 -12.04 0.53
C ALA A 52 23.40 -10.94 1.41
N SER A 53 23.12 -9.75 0.86
CA SER A 53 22.59 -8.62 1.63
C SER A 53 21.07 -8.66 1.76
N ALA A 54 20.55 -8.03 2.82
CA ALA A 54 19.12 -7.79 3.05
C ALA A 54 18.38 -7.14 1.89
N ARG A 55 19.13 -6.28 1.18
CA ARG A 55 18.65 -5.44 0.09
C ARG A 55 18.62 -6.22 -1.23
N CYS A 56 19.16 -7.44 -1.26
CA CYS A 56 19.05 -8.30 -2.42
C CYS A 56 17.58 -8.52 -2.75
N SER A 57 17.15 -8.16 -3.95
CA SER A 57 15.82 -8.54 -4.40
C SER A 57 15.84 -10.06 -4.68
N PRO A 58 14.78 -10.81 -4.34
CA PRO A 58 14.79 -12.27 -4.57
C PRO A 58 14.98 -12.65 -6.05
N GLN A 59 14.59 -11.77 -6.98
CA GLN A 59 14.84 -11.93 -8.40
C GLN A 59 16.34 -11.92 -8.72
N PHE A 60 17.11 -11.05 -8.05
CA PHE A 60 18.55 -10.98 -8.22
C PHE A 60 19.23 -12.18 -7.60
N GLU A 61 18.85 -12.58 -6.39
CA GLU A 61 19.37 -13.79 -5.73
C GLU A 61 19.22 -15.02 -6.63
N ALA A 62 18.00 -15.27 -7.11
CA ALA A 62 17.71 -16.42 -7.98
C ALA A 62 18.49 -16.33 -9.30
N TRP A 63 18.42 -15.18 -9.99
CA TRP A 63 19.16 -14.97 -11.23
C TRP A 63 20.65 -15.18 -11.04
N TRP A 64 21.23 -14.52 -10.04
CA TRP A 64 22.65 -14.57 -9.75
C TRP A 64 23.08 -16.00 -9.47
N HIS A 65 22.36 -16.75 -8.63
CA HIS A 65 22.67 -18.16 -8.35
C HIS A 65 22.59 -19.08 -9.57
N HIS A 66 21.65 -18.83 -10.49
CA HIS A 66 21.48 -19.66 -11.67
C HIS A 66 22.46 -19.35 -12.81
N LEU A 67 23.21 -18.24 -12.73
CA LEU A 67 24.26 -17.95 -13.70
C LEU A 67 25.37 -19.01 -13.65
N ARG A 68 25.62 -19.65 -14.79
CA ARG A 68 26.77 -20.54 -14.99
C ARG A 68 28.09 -19.78 -14.90
N ASP A 69 28.13 -18.58 -15.49
CA ASP A 69 29.25 -17.65 -15.42
C ASP A 69 28.83 -16.33 -14.78
N LYS A 70 29.45 -15.99 -13.64
CA LYS A 70 29.24 -14.72 -12.94
C LYS A 70 29.76 -13.52 -13.74
N SER A 71 30.70 -13.74 -14.67
CA SER A 71 31.22 -12.69 -15.56
C SER A 71 30.14 -12.12 -16.48
N ASP A 72 29.19 -12.94 -16.92
CA ASP A 72 28.08 -12.52 -17.77
C ASP A 72 27.13 -11.61 -17.00
N GLY A 73 26.69 -12.05 -15.81
CA GLY A 73 25.86 -11.23 -14.92
C GLY A 73 26.53 -9.92 -14.55
N ARG A 74 27.83 -9.97 -14.19
CA ARG A 74 28.65 -8.77 -13.96
C ARG A 74 28.61 -7.84 -15.17
N SER A 75 28.72 -8.36 -16.39
CA SER A 75 28.72 -7.55 -17.61
C SER A 75 27.40 -6.82 -17.81
N HIS A 76 26.26 -7.48 -17.56
CA HIS A 76 24.95 -6.83 -17.60
C HIS A 76 24.84 -5.68 -16.59
N VAL A 77 25.25 -5.91 -15.34
CA VAL A 77 25.21 -4.87 -14.29
C VAL A 77 26.18 -3.73 -14.62
N ALA A 78 27.41 -4.03 -15.03
CA ALA A 78 28.41 -3.02 -15.38
C ALA A 78 27.95 -2.16 -16.56
N ASN A 79 27.42 -2.77 -17.63
CA ASN A 79 26.91 -2.04 -18.79
C ASN A 79 25.72 -1.14 -18.39
N ARG A 80 24.85 -1.61 -17.50
CA ARG A 80 23.76 -0.79 -16.96
C ARG A 80 24.28 0.41 -16.17
N LEU A 81 25.25 0.21 -15.28
CA LEU A 81 25.87 1.30 -14.51
C LEU A 81 26.59 2.31 -15.41
N LYS A 82 27.23 1.85 -16.50
CA LYS A 82 27.84 2.72 -17.52
C LYS A 82 26.81 3.56 -18.26
N ALA A 83 25.70 2.95 -18.67
CA ALA A 83 24.61 3.67 -19.34
C ALA A 83 24.00 4.76 -18.43
N MET A 84 24.05 4.59 -17.11
CA MET A 84 23.64 5.60 -16.13
C MET A 84 24.73 6.65 -15.82
N GLY A 85 25.93 6.53 -16.39
CA GLY A 85 27.07 7.40 -16.11
C GLY A 85 27.66 7.21 -14.70
N ILE A 86 27.31 6.12 -14.01
CA ILE A 86 27.78 5.82 -12.64
C ILE A 86 29.15 5.15 -12.67
N LEU A 87 29.41 4.34 -13.69
CA LEU A 87 30.63 3.56 -13.86
C LEU A 87 31.28 3.90 -15.19
N GLN A 88 32.60 4.03 -15.22
CA GLN A 88 33.42 4.12 -16.44
C GLN A 88 34.51 3.03 -16.42
N GLY A 89 35.18 2.83 -17.56
CA GLY A 89 36.24 1.83 -17.74
C GLY A 89 35.74 0.39 -17.90
N HIS A 90 36.64 -0.57 -18.09
CA HIS A 90 36.31 -1.98 -18.38
C HIS A 90 36.65 -2.97 -17.25
N GLY A 91 37.31 -2.49 -16.20
CA GLY A 91 37.72 -3.31 -15.06
C GLY A 91 38.94 -4.17 -15.34
N ASP A 92 39.72 -3.81 -16.37
CA ASP A 92 41.01 -4.43 -16.65
C ASP A 92 42.17 -3.54 -16.16
N ALA A 93 43.39 -4.05 -16.18
CA ALA A 93 44.55 -3.33 -15.65
C ALA A 93 44.86 -2.03 -16.40
N ARG A 94 44.48 -1.92 -17.69
CA ARG A 94 44.73 -0.73 -18.53
C ARG A 94 43.60 0.30 -18.43
N ASN A 95 42.40 -0.17 -18.14
CA ASN A 95 41.18 0.63 -18.05
C ASN A 95 40.34 0.15 -16.84
N PRO A 96 40.80 0.47 -15.61
CA PRO A 96 40.12 0.09 -14.39
C PRO A 96 38.74 0.74 -14.32
N TYR A 97 37.86 0.18 -13.48
CA TYR A 97 36.58 0.81 -13.20
C TYR A 97 36.76 2.12 -12.44
N ILE A 98 36.03 3.16 -12.88
CA ILE A 98 36.02 4.48 -12.25
C ILE A 98 34.58 4.82 -11.86
N TRP A 99 34.36 5.08 -10.57
CA TRP A 99 33.04 5.34 -10.00
C TRP A 99 32.72 6.83 -9.87
N HIS A 100 31.57 7.24 -10.38
CA HIS A 100 31.08 8.62 -10.35
C HIS A 100 30.03 8.79 -9.24
N ARG A 101 30.48 9.05 -8.01
CA ARG A 101 29.60 9.16 -6.82
C ARG A 101 28.46 10.18 -6.98
N ARG A 102 28.71 11.32 -7.65
CA ARG A 102 27.66 12.32 -7.94
C ARG A 102 26.58 11.77 -8.86
N ALA A 103 26.97 11.01 -9.89
CA ALA A 103 26.03 10.37 -10.80
C ALA A 103 25.21 9.29 -10.08
N LEU A 104 25.85 8.50 -9.21
CA LEU A 104 25.17 7.51 -8.35
C LEU A 104 24.08 8.18 -7.50
N GLN A 105 24.44 9.21 -6.73
CA GLN A 105 23.47 9.91 -5.88
C GLN A 105 22.32 10.55 -6.68
N LYS A 106 22.62 11.13 -7.85
CA LYS A 106 21.60 11.69 -8.75
C LYS A 106 20.65 10.61 -9.26
N ALA A 107 21.17 9.45 -9.67
CA ALA A 107 20.37 8.33 -10.15
C ALA A 107 19.49 7.75 -9.04
N THR A 108 20.02 7.55 -7.84
CA THR A 108 19.26 7.06 -6.67
C THR A 108 18.08 8.00 -6.35
N ARG A 109 18.33 9.32 -6.25
CA ARG A 109 17.26 10.30 -5.98
C ARG A 109 16.20 10.33 -7.08
N ALA A 110 16.61 10.28 -8.35
CA ALA A 110 15.67 10.26 -9.46
C ALA A 110 14.78 9.00 -9.43
N GLN A 111 15.33 7.84 -9.07
CA GLN A 111 14.54 6.61 -8.94
C GLN A 111 13.62 6.62 -7.72
N ALA A 112 14.07 7.16 -6.58
CA ALA A 112 13.23 7.32 -5.38
C ALA A 112 12.00 8.20 -5.69
N GLN A 113 12.19 9.35 -6.35
CA GLN A 113 11.10 10.24 -6.76
C GLN A 113 10.10 9.56 -7.72
N LEU A 114 10.59 8.72 -8.63
CA LEU A 114 9.73 7.94 -9.53
C LEU A 114 8.93 6.86 -8.78
N SER A 115 9.53 6.22 -7.79
CA SER A 115 8.87 5.24 -6.93
C SER A 115 7.72 5.88 -6.13
N ASP A 116 7.95 7.07 -5.56
CA ASP A 116 6.94 7.77 -4.77
C ASP A 116 5.76 8.26 -5.61
N THR A 117 6.03 8.75 -6.83
CA THR A 117 4.99 9.32 -7.70
C THR A 117 4.20 8.27 -8.48
N LYS A 118 4.84 7.18 -8.92
CA LYS A 118 4.23 6.19 -9.83
C LYS A 118 4.06 4.81 -9.20
N GLY A 119 4.59 4.59 -8.00
CA GLY A 119 4.56 3.28 -7.34
C GLY A 119 5.36 2.20 -8.08
N PHE A 120 6.28 2.61 -8.97
CA PHE A 120 7.07 1.71 -9.83
C PHE A 120 8.56 1.95 -9.63
N THR A 121 9.28 0.88 -9.30
CA THR A 121 10.75 0.84 -9.30
C THR A 121 11.23 0.31 -10.65
N LYS A 122 12.25 0.96 -11.23
CA LYS A 122 12.89 0.43 -12.44
C LYS A 122 13.60 -0.88 -12.09
N ALA A 123 13.47 -1.87 -12.97
CA ALA A 123 14.21 -3.11 -12.87
C ALA A 123 15.18 -3.24 -14.05
N LEU A 124 16.36 -3.81 -13.78
CA LEU A 124 17.29 -4.24 -14.81
C LEU A 124 16.67 -5.44 -15.53
N ARG A 125 16.46 -5.28 -16.84
CA ARG A 125 15.92 -6.32 -17.72
C ARG A 125 17.05 -7.00 -18.47
N VAL A 126 17.14 -8.32 -18.36
CA VAL A 126 18.17 -9.14 -19.03
C VAL A 126 17.51 -10.14 -19.95
N GLY A 127 18.02 -10.28 -21.17
CA GLY A 127 17.65 -11.36 -22.08
C GLY A 127 18.34 -12.64 -21.63
N LEU A 128 17.57 -13.59 -21.14
CA LEU A 128 18.06 -14.89 -20.69
C LEU A 128 17.78 -15.94 -21.77
N SER A 129 18.59 -17.00 -21.79
CA SER A 129 18.22 -18.20 -22.53
C SER A 129 16.87 -18.72 -22.02
N TYR A 130 16.11 -19.38 -22.87
CA TYR A 130 14.83 -19.96 -22.48
C TYR A 130 14.94 -20.87 -21.24
N ALA A 131 15.98 -21.70 -21.20
CA ALA A 131 16.23 -22.61 -20.08
C ALA A 131 16.48 -21.86 -18.77
N ASP A 132 17.29 -20.80 -18.78
CA ASP A 132 17.58 -20.02 -17.57
C ASP A 132 16.36 -19.22 -17.11
N ALA A 133 15.61 -18.64 -18.06
CA ALA A 133 14.35 -17.95 -17.78
C ALA A 133 13.31 -18.89 -17.17
N PHE A 134 13.22 -20.13 -17.68
CA PHE A 134 12.35 -21.16 -17.15
C PHE A 134 12.71 -21.52 -15.71
N GLN A 135 14.00 -21.76 -15.40
CA GLN A 135 14.42 -22.06 -14.02
C GLN A 135 14.11 -20.91 -13.06
N LEU A 136 14.36 -19.68 -13.48
CA LEU A 136 14.05 -18.48 -12.69
C LEU A 136 12.54 -18.36 -12.43
N ASP A 137 11.71 -18.66 -13.43
CA ASP A 137 10.26 -18.64 -13.29
C ASP A 137 9.76 -19.79 -12.41
N VAL A 138 10.31 -21.00 -12.52
CA VAL A 138 10.01 -22.13 -11.61
C VAL A 138 10.31 -21.73 -10.17
N HIS A 139 11.50 -21.20 -9.89
CA HIS A 139 11.87 -20.76 -8.55
C HIS A 139 10.90 -19.68 -8.04
N LYS A 140 10.63 -18.65 -8.86
CA LYS A 140 9.70 -17.57 -8.53
C LYS A 140 8.32 -18.11 -8.17
N TRP A 141 7.74 -18.98 -9.01
CA TRP A 141 6.38 -19.48 -8.83
C TRP A 141 6.25 -20.50 -7.70
N THR A 142 7.27 -21.32 -7.46
CA THR A 142 7.39 -22.14 -6.25
C THR A 142 7.32 -21.27 -5.00
N CYS A 143 8.10 -20.20 -4.97
CA CYS A 143 8.13 -19.30 -3.83
C CYS A 143 6.83 -18.49 -3.65
N VAL A 144 6.17 -18.11 -4.76
CA VAL A 144 4.82 -17.50 -4.73
C VAL A 144 3.82 -18.48 -4.13
N ALA A 145 3.81 -19.73 -4.59
CA ALA A 145 2.88 -20.76 -4.12
C ALA A 145 3.06 -21.01 -2.63
N ILE A 146 4.29 -21.21 -2.17
CA ILE A 146 4.63 -21.37 -0.74
C ILE A 146 4.13 -20.17 0.08
N HIS A 147 4.33 -18.95 -0.42
CA HIS A 147 3.85 -17.75 0.27
C HIS A 147 2.31 -17.72 0.39
N VAL A 148 1.58 -18.03 -0.68
CA VAL A 148 0.11 -18.08 -0.64
C VAL A 148 -0.36 -19.19 0.29
N LEU A 149 0.32 -20.34 0.29
CA LEU A 149 0.01 -21.50 1.10
C LEU A 149 0.15 -21.28 2.61
N ARG A 150 0.81 -20.20 3.05
CA ARG A 150 0.75 -19.77 4.45
C ARG A 150 -0.65 -19.27 4.82
N MET A 151 -1.20 -18.43 3.95
CA MET A 151 -2.41 -17.65 4.23
C MET A 151 -3.66 -18.40 3.79
N GLN A 152 -3.51 -19.37 2.91
CA GLN A 152 -4.58 -20.13 2.31
C GLN A 152 -4.21 -21.62 2.31
N PRO A 153 -5.18 -22.53 2.50
CA PRO A 153 -4.89 -23.97 2.51
C PRO A 153 -4.46 -24.51 1.14
N ALA A 154 -4.68 -23.75 0.06
CA ALA A 154 -4.50 -24.19 -1.31
C ALA A 154 -4.06 -23.04 -2.22
N TRP A 155 -3.20 -23.34 -3.20
CA TRP A 155 -2.82 -22.42 -4.28
C TRP A 155 -3.22 -23.02 -5.63
N MET A 156 -4.06 -22.29 -6.36
CA MET A 156 -4.60 -22.72 -7.65
C MET A 156 -3.63 -22.45 -8.79
N THR A 157 -3.29 -23.48 -9.57
CA THR A 157 -2.39 -23.36 -10.74
C THR A 157 -2.94 -22.44 -11.83
N THR A 158 -4.27 -22.24 -11.89
CA THR A 158 -4.93 -21.32 -12.84
C THR A 158 -4.37 -19.90 -12.80
N ASN A 159 -3.85 -19.48 -11.66
CA ASN A 159 -3.24 -18.16 -11.53
C ASN A 159 -1.95 -18.03 -12.36
N LEU A 160 -1.12 -19.08 -12.35
CA LEU A 160 0.07 -19.17 -13.18
C LEU A 160 -0.30 -19.18 -14.67
N PHE A 161 -1.33 -19.94 -15.07
CA PHE A 161 -1.82 -19.94 -16.46
C PHE A 161 -2.28 -18.56 -16.94
N GLY A 162 -2.90 -17.77 -16.06
CA GLY A 162 -3.28 -16.38 -16.37
C GLY A 162 -2.06 -15.49 -16.63
N GLN A 163 -0.99 -15.68 -15.86
CA GLN A 163 0.23 -14.87 -15.90
C GLN A 163 1.20 -15.33 -17.00
N ALA A 164 1.22 -16.61 -17.34
CA ALA A 164 2.08 -17.13 -18.40
C ALA A 164 1.88 -16.39 -19.73
N LYS A 165 0.66 -15.93 -20.02
CA LYS A 165 0.33 -15.16 -21.23
C LYS A 165 1.11 -13.85 -21.39
N THR A 166 1.55 -13.25 -20.28
CA THR A 166 2.33 -12.00 -20.30
C THR A 166 3.83 -12.24 -20.11
N MET A 167 4.23 -13.46 -19.74
CA MET A 167 5.61 -13.81 -19.42
C MET A 167 6.36 -14.46 -20.59
N VAL A 168 5.66 -15.13 -21.50
CA VAL A 168 6.28 -15.91 -22.58
C VAL A 168 6.42 -15.12 -23.89
N SER A 169 7.39 -15.51 -24.74
CA SER A 169 7.51 -14.96 -26.09
C SER A 169 6.32 -15.42 -26.94
N GLN A 170 6.06 -14.72 -28.05
CA GLN A 170 4.92 -15.01 -28.93
C GLN A 170 4.96 -16.43 -29.53
N ASN A 171 6.16 -17.02 -29.62
CA ASN A 171 6.39 -18.35 -30.21
C ASN A 171 6.20 -19.50 -29.22
N VAL A 172 6.00 -19.20 -27.93
CA VAL A 172 5.88 -20.19 -26.86
C VAL A 172 4.42 -20.25 -26.43
N ASP A 173 3.81 -21.43 -26.49
CA ASP A 173 2.43 -21.60 -25.99
C ASP A 173 2.39 -21.32 -24.47
N PRO A 174 1.65 -20.30 -24.00
CA PRO A 174 1.58 -19.98 -22.58
C PRO A 174 1.05 -21.14 -21.74
N LYS A 175 0.17 -21.97 -22.30
CA LYS A 175 -0.41 -23.11 -21.59
C LYS A 175 0.64 -24.22 -21.40
N ALA A 176 1.34 -24.61 -22.46
CA ALA A 176 2.44 -25.56 -22.38
C ALA A 176 3.53 -25.10 -21.40
N TYR A 177 3.90 -23.81 -21.44
CA TYR A 177 4.87 -23.22 -20.51
C TYR A 177 4.44 -23.31 -19.05
N ALA A 178 3.21 -22.88 -18.74
CA ALA A 178 2.67 -22.98 -17.39
C ALA A 178 2.59 -24.43 -16.90
N SER A 179 2.16 -25.36 -17.76
CA SER A 179 2.16 -26.80 -17.46
C SER A 179 3.56 -27.31 -17.13
N ALA A 180 4.58 -26.94 -17.92
CA ALA A 180 5.96 -27.33 -17.65
C ALA A 180 6.48 -26.78 -16.30
N ILE A 181 6.14 -25.54 -15.96
CA ILE A 181 6.46 -24.97 -14.64
C ILE A 181 5.76 -25.77 -13.53
N VAL A 182 4.47 -26.08 -13.67
CA VAL A 182 3.73 -26.88 -12.69
C VAL A 182 4.38 -28.25 -12.48
N GLU A 183 4.78 -28.95 -13.55
CA GLU A 183 5.48 -30.23 -13.43
C GLU A 183 6.81 -30.09 -12.68
N ALA A 184 7.57 -29.02 -12.91
CA ALA A 184 8.79 -28.75 -12.15
C ALA A 184 8.49 -28.43 -10.67
N MET A 185 7.43 -27.66 -10.39
CA MET A 185 7.00 -27.32 -9.03
C MET A 185 6.56 -28.57 -8.22
N LYS A 186 6.00 -29.60 -8.85
CA LYS A 186 5.66 -30.88 -8.19
C LYS A 186 6.87 -31.59 -7.58
N LEU A 187 8.08 -31.25 -8.02
CA LEU A 187 9.32 -31.81 -7.48
C LEU A 187 9.73 -31.17 -6.14
N ASP A 188 9.14 -30.03 -5.76
CA ASP A 188 9.42 -29.39 -4.48
C ASP A 188 8.76 -30.17 -3.33
N PRO A 189 9.55 -30.67 -2.34
CA PRO A 189 9.01 -31.52 -1.28
C PRO A 189 8.09 -30.78 -0.30
N ARG A 190 8.08 -29.44 -0.31
CA ARG A 190 7.27 -28.62 0.60
C ARG A 190 5.81 -28.51 0.18
N MET A 191 5.48 -28.95 -1.04
CA MET A 191 4.13 -28.84 -1.59
C MET A 191 3.63 -30.18 -2.12
N VAL A 192 2.36 -30.47 -1.84
CA VAL A 192 1.63 -31.59 -2.44
C VAL A 192 0.76 -31.08 -3.57
N TYR A 193 0.83 -31.74 -4.72
CA TYR A 193 -0.05 -31.43 -5.86
C TYR A 193 -1.26 -32.37 -5.85
N SER A 194 -2.45 -31.82 -6.11
CA SER A 194 -3.67 -32.59 -6.32
C SER A 194 -4.57 -31.92 -7.36
N LEU A 195 -5.64 -32.63 -7.75
CA LEU A 195 -6.70 -32.07 -8.58
C LEU A 195 -7.91 -31.75 -7.69
N ASP A 196 -8.51 -30.57 -7.89
CA ASP A 196 -9.80 -30.26 -7.31
C ASP A 196 -10.93 -31.04 -7.98
N LYS A 197 -12.16 -30.96 -7.43
CA LYS A 197 -13.35 -31.64 -8.00
C LYS A 197 -13.68 -31.23 -9.44
N LYS A 198 -13.14 -30.11 -9.93
CA LYS A 198 -13.32 -29.61 -11.30
C LYS A 198 -12.14 -29.98 -12.21
N GLY A 199 -11.23 -30.83 -11.73
CA GLY A 199 -10.03 -31.24 -12.47
C GLY A 199 -8.96 -30.15 -12.60
N ARG A 200 -9.02 -29.10 -11.77
CA ARG A 200 -8.02 -28.02 -11.76
C ARG A 200 -6.88 -28.37 -10.82
N GLY A 201 -5.65 -28.11 -11.23
CA GLY A 201 -4.46 -28.38 -10.41
C GLY A 201 -4.36 -27.43 -9.22
N VAL A 202 -4.09 -27.99 -8.04
CA VAL A 202 -3.95 -27.30 -6.77
C VAL A 202 -2.67 -27.76 -6.08
N PHE A 203 -1.92 -26.82 -5.52
CA PHE A 203 -0.86 -27.13 -4.56
C PHE A 203 -1.36 -26.90 -3.14
N ALA A 204 -0.89 -27.68 -2.17
CA ALA A 204 -1.04 -27.43 -0.74
C ALA A 204 0.21 -27.76 0.05
N ARG A 205 0.21 -27.43 1.34
CA ARG A 205 1.34 -27.65 2.26
C ARG A 205 1.56 -29.14 2.52
N ALA A 206 2.77 -29.62 2.26
CA ALA A 206 3.23 -30.89 2.80
C ALA A 206 3.67 -30.67 4.25
N HIS A 207 2.78 -30.84 5.24
CA HIS A 207 2.92 -30.25 6.59
C HIS A 207 4.30 -30.49 7.22
N SER A 208 4.81 -31.73 7.22
CA SER A 208 6.14 -32.04 7.79
C SER A 208 7.31 -31.34 7.09
N ALA A 209 7.41 -31.45 5.76
CA ALA A 209 8.50 -30.86 4.98
C ALA A 209 8.40 -29.33 4.87
N TYR A 210 7.16 -28.82 4.81
CA TYR A 210 6.86 -27.41 4.86
C TYR A 210 7.33 -26.83 6.19
N ASP A 211 6.86 -27.35 7.33
CA ASP A 211 7.19 -26.84 8.66
C ASP A 211 8.70 -26.93 8.95
N ALA A 212 9.34 -28.05 8.60
CA ALA A 212 10.79 -28.21 8.74
C ALA A 212 11.58 -27.19 7.91
N SER A 213 11.09 -26.82 6.72
CA SER A 213 11.71 -25.78 5.90
C SER A 213 11.49 -24.37 6.44
N MET A 214 10.48 -24.18 7.30
CA MET A 214 10.15 -22.89 7.93
C MET A 214 10.86 -22.67 9.26
N THR A 215 11.29 -23.73 9.96
CA THR A 215 11.92 -23.64 11.28
C THR A 215 13.43 -23.49 11.17
N LEU A 216 13.94 -22.26 11.30
CA LEU A 216 15.34 -22.04 11.64
C LEU A 216 15.42 -21.72 13.14
N SER A 217 16.00 -22.65 13.90
CA SER A 217 16.15 -22.51 15.35
C SER A 217 16.97 -21.28 15.70
N LEU A 218 16.76 -20.73 16.89
CA LEU A 218 17.54 -19.60 17.39
C LEU A 218 19.05 -19.91 17.36
N ASP A 219 19.42 -21.12 17.78
CA ASP A 219 20.81 -21.61 17.83
C ASP A 219 21.48 -21.66 16.46
N SER A 220 20.72 -21.94 15.40
CA SER A 220 21.24 -21.92 14.01
C SER A 220 21.21 -20.52 13.40
N ALA A 221 20.21 -19.72 13.78
CA ALA A 221 20.03 -18.37 13.26
C ALA A 221 21.12 -17.41 13.73
N VAL A 222 21.48 -17.44 15.01
CA VAL A 222 22.44 -16.49 15.59
C VAL A 222 23.82 -16.58 14.92
N PRO A 223 24.45 -17.76 14.76
CA PRO A 223 25.71 -17.88 14.01
C PRO A 223 25.58 -17.44 12.56
N LYS A 224 24.49 -17.82 11.86
CA LYS A 224 24.23 -17.42 10.47
C LYS A 224 24.20 -15.90 10.33
N PHE A 225 23.38 -15.22 11.13
CA PHE A 225 23.21 -13.77 11.05
C PHE A 225 24.45 -13.01 11.54
N THR A 226 25.17 -13.54 12.53
CA THR A 226 26.43 -12.95 13.00
C THR A 226 27.50 -13.03 11.92
N ALA A 227 27.67 -14.19 11.28
CA ALA A 227 28.60 -14.37 10.18
C ALA A 227 28.25 -13.45 8.99
N MET A 228 26.96 -13.39 8.62
CA MET A 228 26.48 -12.50 7.56
C MET A 228 26.68 -11.02 7.91
N ALA A 229 26.43 -10.62 9.16
CA ALA A 229 26.65 -9.25 9.63
C ALA A 229 28.13 -8.90 9.55
N LEU A 230 29.03 -9.75 10.05
CA LEU A 230 30.47 -9.53 10.00
C LEU A 230 30.98 -9.43 8.56
N ALA A 231 30.56 -10.32 7.67
CA ALA A 231 30.93 -10.28 6.25
C ALA A 231 30.42 -8.98 5.58
N THR A 232 29.19 -8.57 5.87
CA THR A 232 28.61 -7.33 5.32
C THR A 232 29.31 -6.09 5.86
N LEU A 233 29.63 -6.06 7.15
CA LEU A 233 30.25 -4.93 7.85
C LEU A 233 31.71 -4.66 7.46
N GLN A 234 32.35 -5.59 6.74
CA GLN A 234 33.63 -5.34 6.07
C GLN A 234 33.47 -4.36 4.90
N HIS A 235 32.28 -4.29 4.30
CA HIS A 235 32.02 -3.53 3.08
C HIS A 235 30.99 -2.41 3.27
N VAL A 236 30.15 -2.46 4.29
CA VAL A 236 29.06 -1.49 4.53
C VAL A 236 29.13 -1.00 5.97
N SER A 237 28.78 0.26 6.22
CA SER A 237 28.82 0.87 7.57
C SER A 237 27.81 0.28 8.57
N ARG A 238 26.74 -0.34 8.07
CA ARG A 238 25.59 -0.75 8.86
C ARG A 238 25.05 -2.08 8.34
N PHE A 239 24.70 -2.96 9.27
CA PHE A 239 23.93 -4.17 9.01
C PHE A 239 22.53 -4.01 9.64
N PRO A 240 21.50 -3.67 8.86
CA PRO A 240 20.18 -3.34 9.40
C PRO A 240 19.51 -4.53 10.12
N VAL A 241 18.83 -4.29 11.24
CA VAL A 241 17.94 -5.29 11.87
C VAL A 241 16.81 -5.70 10.93
N ALA A 242 16.38 -4.79 10.05
CA ALA A 242 15.43 -5.08 8.98
C ALA A 242 15.86 -6.30 8.12
N THR A 243 17.15 -6.62 8.05
CA THR A 243 17.69 -7.82 7.39
C THR A 243 17.24 -9.09 8.09
N ILE A 244 17.38 -9.12 9.42
CA ILE A 244 17.00 -10.26 10.25
C ILE A 244 15.49 -10.43 10.20
N LEU A 245 14.74 -9.33 10.24
CA LEU A 245 13.29 -9.32 10.08
C LEU A 245 12.86 -9.82 8.69
N ALA A 246 13.48 -9.31 7.63
CA ALA A 246 13.17 -9.70 6.27
C ALA A 246 13.47 -11.18 6.04
N GLU A 247 14.62 -11.66 6.53
CA GLU A 247 15.01 -13.06 6.43
C GLU A 247 14.11 -13.95 7.30
N GLY A 248 13.77 -13.53 8.52
CA GLY A 248 12.78 -14.19 9.37
C GLY A 248 11.44 -14.36 8.65
N ARG A 249 10.98 -13.30 7.97
CA ARG A 249 9.76 -13.32 7.15
C ARG A 249 9.92 -14.15 5.86
N ARG A 250 11.10 -14.13 5.24
CA ARG A 250 11.48 -14.92 4.04
C ARG A 250 11.46 -16.40 4.32
N ARG A 251 11.79 -16.85 5.54
CA ARG A 251 11.68 -18.26 5.93
C ARG A 251 10.33 -18.78 5.55
N ARG A 252 9.28 -18.03 5.87
CA ARG A 252 7.90 -18.38 5.56
C ARG A 252 7.45 -17.97 4.14
N GLY A 253 8.31 -17.54 3.21
CA GLY A 253 7.98 -17.17 1.81
C GLY A 253 8.25 -15.71 1.41
N PHE A 254 7.99 -15.34 0.15
CA PHE A 254 8.42 -14.04 -0.44
C PHE A 254 7.76 -12.78 0.20
N PRO A 255 8.53 -11.88 0.84
CA PRO A 255 7.99 -10.66 1.43
C PRO A 255 7.55 -9.61 0.40
N CYS A 256 8.19 -9.55 -0.77
CA CYS A 256 7.88 -8.57 -1.83
C CYS A 256 6.54 -8.83 -2.53
N LEU A 257 5.97 -10.03 -2.36
CA LEU A 257 4.62 -10.38 -2.82
C LEU A 257 3.55 -10.18 -1.76
N ARG A 258 3.90 -9.64 -0.58
CA ARG A 258 2.92 -9.21 0.41
C ARG A 258 1.96 -8.28 -0.29
N TYR A 259 0.76 -8.77 -0.54
CA TYR A 259 -0.37 -8.02 -1.02
C TYR A 259 -0.33 -6.65 -0.34
N LYS A 260 -0.24 -5.56 -1.13
CA LYS A 260 -0.55 -4.20 -0.63
C LYS A 260 -2.05 -4.09 -0.27
N ALA A 261 -2.66 -5.17 0.22
CA ALA A 261 -3.86 -5.09 1.01
C ALA A 261 -3.46 -4.28 2.24
N LYS A 262 -4.05 -3.10 2.39
CA LYS A 262 -4.00 -2.32 3.63
C LYS A 262 -4.57 -3.20 4.75
N LYS A 263 -3.77 -4.10 5.32
CA LYS A 263 -4.14 -4.84 6.52
C LYS A 263 -3.96 -3.86 7.66
N ALA A 264 -5.07 -3.45 8.27
CA ALA A 264 -5.07 -2.56 9.42
C ALA A 264 -4.45 -3.22 10.67
N THR A 265 -4.31 -4.55 10.67
CA THR A 265 -3.83 -5.34 11.81
C THR A 265 -2.70 -6.28 11.39
N LYS A 266 -1.62 -6.32 12.17
CA LYS A 266 -0.55 -7.33 12.05
C LYS A 266 -1.16 -8.72 12.27
N SER A 267 -0.75 -9.71 11.48
CA SER A 267 -1.14 -11.11 11.72
C SER A 267 -0.37 -11.67 12.91
N GLN A 268 -0.89 -12.73 13.58
CA GLN A 268 -0.15 -13.42 14.65
C GLN A 268 1.23 -13.89 14.16
N GLU A 269 1.32 -14.36 12.92
CA GLU A 269 2.61 -14.73 12.32
C GLU A 269 3.60 -13.57 12.23
N ASP A 270 3.14 -12.36 11.90
CA ASP A 270 4.01 -11.17 11.88
C ASP A 270 4.54 -10.85 13.28
N ILE A 271 3.72 -11.08 14.32
CA ILE A 271 4.12 -10.89 15.72
C ILE A 271 5.18 -11.95 16.09
N ASP A 272 4.97 -13.21 15.72
CA ASP A 272 5.92 -14.29 15.98
C ASP A 272 7.25 -14.08 15.23
N ASP A 273 7.21 -13.64 13.98
CA ASP A 273 8.39 -13.31 13.17
C ASP A 273 9.16 -12.13 13.77
N ASP A 274 8.45 -11.09 14.22
CA ASP A 274 9.05 -9.94 14.90
C ASP A 274 9.69 -10.36 16.25
N ALA A 275 9.02 -11.22 17.04
CA ALA A 275 9.54 -11.74 18.30
C ALA A 275 10.77 -12.66 18.12
N PHE A 276 10.74 -13.49 17.07
CA PHE A 276 11.88 -14.32 16.70
C PHE A 276 13.08 -13.46 16.30
N ALA A 277 12.87 -12.46 15.42
CA ALA A 277 13.94 -11.57 14.99
C ALA A 277 14.52 -10.78 16.17
N GLN A 278 13.68 -10.32 17.10
CA GLN A 278 14.13 -9.67 18.32
C GLN A 278 14.99 -10.60 19.18
N SER A 279 14.60 -11.87 19.33
CA SER A 279 15.41 -12.87 20.04
C SER A 279 16.78 -13.08 19.40
N VAL A 280 16.85 -13.12 18.07
CA VAL A 280 18.13 -13.18 17.33
C VAL A 280 18.96 -11.93 17.59
N VAL A 281 18.37 -10.74 17.51
CA VAL A 281 19.05 -9.47 17.76
C VAL A 281 19.64 -9.44 19.17
N ASP A 282 18.86 -9.84 20.17
CA ASP A 282 19.31 -9.85 21.58
C ASP A 282 20.44 -10.85 21.82
N ALA A 283 20.45 -11.98 21.12
CA ALA A 283 21.56 -12.93 21.15
C ALA A 283 22.81 -12.38 20.43
N MET A 284 22.64 -11.78 19.24
CA MET A 284 23.74 -11.16 18.47
C MET A 284 24.40 -10.00 19.23
N ARG A 285 23.64 -9.23 20.03
CA ARG A 285 24.17 -8.16 20.90
C ARG A 285 25.23 -8.63 21.88
N ARG A 286 25.29 -9.93 22.19
CA ARG A 286 26.29 -10.50 23.10
C ARG A 286 27.63 -10.75 22.42
N ASP A 287 27.70 -10.73 21.08
CA ASP A 287 28.95 -10.90 20.37
C ASP A 287 29.77 -9.59 20.40
N PRO A 288 30.98 -9.57 20.99
CA PRO A 288 31.80 -8.35 21.12
C PRO A 288 32.33 -7.81 19.79
N LYS A 289 32.26 -8.57 18.69
CA LYS A 289 32.74 -8.16 17.37
C LYS A 289 31.78 -7.22 16.65
N ILE A 290 30.55 -7.10 17.11
CA ILE A 290 29.52 -6.23 16.56
C ILE A 290 28.91 -5.36 17.66
N ALA A 291 28.63 -4.11 17.35
CA ALA A 291 27.96 -3.18 18.24
C ALA A 291 26.55 -2.91 17.73
N PHE A 292 25.56 -2.97 18.62
CA PHE A 292 24.18 -2.66 18.30
C PHE A 292 23.90 -1.18 18.49
N VAL A 293 23.31 -0.56 17.48
CA VAL A 293 22.86 0.84 17.50
C VAL A 293 21.33 0.85 17.44
N GLN A 294 20.71 1.30 18.52
CA GLN A 294 19.26 1.38 18.62
C GLN A 294 18.73 2.58 17.83
N GLY A 295 17.83 2.32 16.88
CA GLY A 295 17.06 3.34 16.19
C GLY A 295 15.74 3.65 16.89
N GLN A 296 15.00 4.64 16.37
CA GLN A 296 13.65 4.98 16.86
C GLN A 296 12.65 3.83 16.67
N ASP A 297 12.88 2.98 15.67
CA ASP A 297 12.11 1.77 15.41
C ASP A 297 13.04 0.59 15.03
N PRO A 298 12.49 -0.64 14.90
CA PRO A 298 13.29 -1.80 14.47
C PRO A 298 13.89 -1.65 13.06
N SER A 299 13.32 -0.80 12.20
CA SER A 299 13.79 -0.59 10.83
C SER A 299 15.02 0.34 10.79
N ALA A 300 15.11 1.27 11.74
CA ALA A 300 16.21 2.19 11.95
C ALA A 300 17.33 1.61 12.84
N SER A 301 17.10 0.46 13.47
CA SER A 301 18.10 -0.23 14.30
C SER A 301 19.07 -1.03 13.42
N TYR A 302 20.36 -1.06 13.78
CA TYR A 302 21.39 -1.76 13.01
C TYR A 302 22.55 -2.23 13.87
N PHE A 303 23.33 -3.18 13.34
CA PHE A 303 24.64 -3.56 13.86
C PHE A 303 25.73 -2.80 13.09
N ALA A 304 26.82 -2.45 13.76
CA ALA A 304 28.00 -1.83 13.19
C ALA A 304 29.28 -2.47 13.77
N LEU A 305 30.44 -2.17 13.19
CA LEU A 305 31.70 -2.48 13.86
C LEU A 305 31.86 -1.61 15.11
N PRO A 306 32.40 -2.12 16.23
CA PRO A 306 32.53 -1.35 17.48
C PRO A 306 33.25 -0.01 17.32
N THR A 307 34.22 0.09 16.41
CA THR A 307 34.97 1.32 16.11
C THR A 307 34.14 2.38 15.40
N GLU A 308 33.04 1.99 14.77
CA GLU A 308 32.20 2.86 13.92
C GLU A 308 30.81 3.10 14.51
N ALA A 309 30.42 2.33 15.52
CA ALA A 309 29.20 2.60 16.26
C ALA A 309 29.25 4.06 16.74
N PRO A 310 28.20 4.86 16.47
CA PRO A 310 28.13 6.19 17.03
C PRO A 310 28.33 6.04 18.54
N ARG A 311 29.35 6.71 19.09
CA ARG A 311 29.45 6.82 20.55
C ARG A 311 28.10 7.34 20.98
N ALA A 312 27.40 6.59 21.83
CA ALA A 312 26.13 7.01 22.37
C ALA A 312 26.31 8.47 22.79
N PRO A 313 25.49 9.41 22.26
CA PRO A 313 25.64 10.80 22.63
C PRO A 313 25.65 10.83 24.17
N PRO A 314 26.60 11.54 24.80
CA PRO A 314 26.60 11.65 26.25
C PRO A 314 25.19 12.09 26.62
N VAL A 315 24.48 11.24 27.38
CA VAL A 315 23.08 11.47 27.73
C VAL A 315 23.03 12.91 28.24
N PRO A 316 22.40 13.85 27.51
CA PRO A 316 22.36 15.22 27.96
C PRO A 316 21.69 15.18 29.32
N ALA A 317 22.36 15.70 30.34
CA ALA A 317 21.80 15.74 31.68
C ALA A 317 20.43 16.43 31.58
N ALA A 318 19.35 15.64 31.71
CA ALA A 318 18.01 16.14 31.48
C ALA A 318 17.71 17.19 32.55
N VAL A 319 17.51 18.43 32.10
CA VAL A 319 17.15 19.53 32.99
C VAL A 319 15.70 19.28 33.43
N PRO A 320 15.41 19.17 34.74
CA PRO A 320 14.04 19.08 35.21
C PRO A 320 13.33 20.41 34.94
N VAL A 321 12.21 20.37 34.22
CA VAL A 321 11.42 21.56 33.86
C VAL A 321 9.97 21.31 34.24
N ARG A 322 9.31 22.26 34.93
CA ARG A 322 7.87 22.15 35.22
C ARG A 322 7.07 22.28 33.92
N ALA A 323 5.88 21.66 33.85
CA ALA A 323 5.07 21.65 32.62
C ALA A 323 4.74 23.06 32.10
N ASP A 324 4.48 24.03 32.98
CA ASP A 324 4.22 25.43 32.59
C ASP A 324 5.48 26.14 32.06
N ASP A 325 6.65 25.79 32.58
CA ASP A 325 7.93 26.32 32.10
C ASP A 325 8.29 25.71 30.75
N ALA A 326 7.96 24.43 30.55
CA ALA A 326 8.04 23.77 29.25
C ALA A 326 7.10 24.43 28.25
N LEU A 327 5.86 24.75 28.63
CA LEU A 327 4.90 25.47 27.79
C LEU A 327 5.44 26.84 27.38
N ARG A 328 5.87 27.66 28.35
CA ARG A 328 6.46 28.98 28.05
C ARG A 328 7.65 28.89 27.12
N ARG A 329 8.57 27.95 27.38
CA ARG A 329 9.74 27.71 26.53
C ARG A 329 9.35 27.28 25.12
N MET A 330 8.38 26.39 24.98
CA MET A 330 7.90 25.92 23.68
C MET A 330 7.14 27.00 22.91
N THR A 331 6.26 27.76 23.56
CA THR A 331 5.57 28.90 22.95
C THR A 331 6.57 29.92 22.41
N THR A 332 7.56 30.33 23.21
CA THR A 332 8.60 31.25 22.76
C THR A 332 9.39 30.69 21.58
N MET A 333 9.83 29.42 21.67
CA MET A 333 10.57 28.78 20.59
C MET A 333 9.77 28.72 19.28
N VAL A 334 8.49 28.33 19.34
CA VAL A 334 7.61 28.24 18.17
C VAL A 334 7.44 29.63 17.56
N LEU A 335 7.13 30.65 18.35
CA LEU A 335 6.94 32.01 17.86
C LEU A 335 8.22 32.60 17.27
N THR A 336 9.35 32.49 17.95
CA THR A 336 10.66 32.95 17.43
C THR A 336 11.05 32.22 16.15
N HIS A 337 10.71 30.93 16.02
CA HIS A 337 10.92 30.21 14.77
C HIS A 337 10.01 30.74 13.65
N LEU A 338 8.74 31.00 13.96
CA LEU A 338 7.75 31.53 13.01
C LEU A 338 8.02 32.98 12.59
N GLU A 339 8.89 33.72 13.29
CA GLU A 339 9.39 35.02 12.83
C GLU A 339 10.30 34.89 11.59
N ARG A 340 10.99 33.76 11.44
CA ARG A 340 11.98 33.53 10.37
C ARG A 340 11.53 32.49 9.35
N HIS A 341 10.54 31.68 9.70
CA HIS A 341 10.08 30.54 8.90
C HIS A 341 8.56 30.53 8.80
N ALA A 342 8.04 30.03 7.67
CA ALA A 342 6.61 30.02 7.41
C ALA A 342 5.80 29.08 8.33
N PHE A 343 6.41 28.03 8.86
CA PHE A 343 5.75 27.03 9.71
C PHE A 343 6.72 26.37 10.71
N PHE A 344 6.16 25.74 11.74
CA PHE A 344 6.88 24.96 12.77
C PHE A 344 6.33 23.51 12.82
N PRO A 345 7.12 22.48 12.47
CA PRO A 345 6.62 21.10 12.38
C PRO A 345 6.38 20.46 13.76
N LEU A 346 5.27 19.72 13.92
CA LEU A 346 4.94 19.01 15.17
C LEU A 346 5.98 17.97 15.57
N GLN A 347 6.65 17.33 14.60
CA GLN A 347 7.71 16.36 14.89
C GLN A 347 8.85 17.01 15.69
N ARG A 348 9.21 18.26 15.37
CA ARG A 348 10.23 18.98 16.13
C ARG A 348 9.77 19.29 17.55
N LEU A 349 8.50 19.64 17.74
CA LEU A 349 7.93 19.79 19.08
C LEU A 349 8.05 18.48 19.86
N ARG A 350 7.76 17.35 19.21
CA ARG A 350 7.88 16.01 19.80
C ARG A 350 9.31 15.69 20.22
N ASP A 351 10.28 15.96 19.35
CA ASP A 351 11.70 15.71 19.63
C ASP A 351 12.19 16.57 20.82
N GLU A 352 11.75 17.82 20.92
CA GLU A 352 12.06 18.70 22.06
C GLU A 352 11.41 18.20 23.36
N THR A 353 10.16 17.72 23.29
CA THR A 353 9.48 17.16 24.48
C THR A 353 10.14 15.88 25.00
N GLN A 354 10.75 15.08 24.14
CA GLN A 354 11.53 13.91 24.56
C GLN A 354 12.79 14.29 25.35
N GLN A 355 13.32 15.50 25.13
CA GLN A 355 14.48 16.02 25.85
C GLN A 355 14.11 16.68 27.19
N MET A 356 12.83 17.01 27.40
CA MET A 356 12.34 17.60 28.65
C MET A 356 11.88 16.52 29.63
N ARG A 357 12.33 16.61 30.89
CA ARG A 357 11.74 15.81 31.98
C ARG A 357 10.87 16.71 32.86
N ALA A 358 9.56 16.60 32.68
CA ALA A 358 8.57 17.12 33.61
C ALA A 358 8.23 16.05 34.66
N PRO A 359 8.47 16.30 35.97
CA PRO A 359 8.10 15.35 37.02
C PRO A 359 6.62 14.96 36.94
N GLY A 360 6.32 13.66 36.91
CA GLY A 360 4.94 13.15 36.83
C GLY A 360 4.35 13.08 35.42
N TRP A 361 5.11 13.42 34.37
CA TRP A 361 4.64 13.37 32.99
C TRP A 361 5.44 12.35 32.16
N THR A 362 4.74 11.58 31.33
CA THR A 362 5.37 10.82 30.24
C THR A 362 5.70 11.77 29.09
N PRO A 363 6.70 11.49 28.24
CA PRO A 363 7.02 12.33 27.09
C PRO A 363 5.81 12.57 26.18
N ASP A 364 5.04 11.51 25.87
CA ASP A 364 3.84 11.64 25.05
C ASP A 364 2.72 12.41 25.76
N GLY A 365 2.59 12.26 27.09
CA GLY A 365 1.63 13.03 27.89
C GLY A 365 1.94 14.53 27.91
N LEU A 366 3.23 14.88 28.07
CA LEU A 366 3.70 16.26 28.02
C LEU A 366 3.51 16.85 26.61
N TYR A 367 3.85 16.09 25.56
CA TYR A 367 3.62 16.48 24.17
C TYR A 367 2.13 16.80 23.90
N ALA A 368 1.22 15.89 24.27
CA ALA A 368 -0.22 16.11 24.08
C ALA A 368 -0.71 17.36 24.83
N HIS A 369 -0.22 17.59 26.05
CA HIS A 369 -0.54 18.78 26.82
C HIS A 369 -0.05 20.07 26.13
N LEU A 370 1.18 20.09 25.65
CA LEU A 370 1.77 21.24 24.96
C LEU A 370 1.05 21.56 23.66
N VAL A 371 0.75 20.58 22.82
CA VAL A 371 0.00 20.79 21.58
C VAL A 371 -1.37 21.41 21.88
N LYS A 372 -2.10 20.85 22.86
CA LYS A 372 -3.41 21.37 23.27
C LYS A 372 -3.34 22.83 23.71
N ARG A 373 -2.33 23.19 24.52
CA ARG A 373 -2.15 24.55 25.04
C ARG A 373 -1.66 25.54 23.97
N LEU A 374 -0.78 25.11 23.06
CA LEU A 374 -0.34 25.92 21.92
C LEU A 374 -1.48 26.19 20.94
N CYS A 375 -2.41 25.26 20.73
CA CYS A 375 -3.63 25.49 19.96
C CYS A 375 -4.60 26.48 20.63
N SER A 376 -4.42 26.78 21.92
CA SER A 376 -5.17 27.82 22.64
C SER A 376 -4.44 29.17 22.66
N ASP A 377 -3.27 29.30 22.01
CA ASP A 377 -2.57 30.57 21.86
C ASP A 377 -3.06 31.26 20.59
N ASP A 378 -3.70 32.42 20.73
CA ASP A 378 -4.34 33.15 19.62
C ASP A 378 -3.35 33.61 18.53
N ARG A 379 -2.04 33.50 18.78
CA ARG A 379 -0.98 33.82 17.80
C ARG A 379 -0.58 32.62 16.94
N LEU A 380 -1.10 31.43 17.23
CA LEU A 380 -0.73 30.19 16.56
C LEU A 380 -1.96 29.53 15.93
N HIS A 381 -1.79 28.97 14.74
CA HIS A 381 -2.79 28.14 14.08
C HIS A 381 -2.18 26.78 13.76
N LEU A 382 -2.91 25.70 14.02
CA LEU A 382 -2.48 24.35 13.66
C LEU A 382 -3.00 24.00 12.26
N ASP A 383 -2.11 23.99 11.27
CA ASP A 383 -2.37 23.58 9.88
C ASP A 383 -1.84 22.15 9.67
N GLY A 384 -2.72 21.14 9.83
CA GLY A 384 -2.31 19.74 9.69
C GLY A 384 -1.29 19.31 10.75
N ASP A 385 -0.05 19.04 10.31
CA ASP A 385 1.06 18.56 11.15
C ASP A 385 2.06 19.65 11.55
N ARG A 386 1.68 20.92 11.42
CA ARG A 386 2.56 22.07 11.66
C ARG A 386 1.80 23.26 12.25
N PHE A 387 2.47 24.03 13.10
CA PHE A 387 1.99 25.33 13.55
C PHE A 387 2.39 26.41 12.53
N VAL A 388 1.48 27.33 12.26
CA VAL A 388 1.73 28.57 11.51
C VAL A 388 1.34 29.76 12.37
N ARG A 389 1.90 30.94 12.08
CA ARG A 389 1.54 32.16 12.81
C ARG A 389 0.13 32.55 12.42
N ALA A 390 -0.76 32.70 13.40
CA ALA A 390 -2.06 33.31 13.18
C ALA A 390 -1.83 34.80 12.95
N VAL A 391 -1.78 35.21 11.67
CA VAL A 391 -1.75 36.62 11.31
C VAL A 391 -3.20 37.06 11.24
N LYS A 392 -3.61 37.97 12.13
CA LYS A 392 -4.86 38.74 11.95
C LYS A 392 -4.65 39.62 10.72
N LEU A 393 -5.44 39.40 9.68
CA LEU A 393 -5.26 40.04 8.38
C LEU A 393 -6.33 41.12 8.18
N ASP A 394 -5.97 42.23 7.57
CA ASP A 394 -7.00 43.13 7.02
C ASP A 394 -7.79 42.43 5.91
N VAL A 395 -8.93 43.00 5.50
CA VAL A 395 -9.81 42.40 4.47
C VAL A 395 -9.03 42.09 3.19
N VAL A 396 -8.10 42.97 2.80
CA VAL A 396 -7.30 42.84 1.58
C VAL A 396 -6.37 41.64 1.62
N SER A 397 -5.62 41.52 2.71
CA SER A 397 -4.62 40.48 2.90
C SER A 397 -5.31 39.13 3.14
N ALA A 398 -6.43 39.12 3.86
CA ALA A 398 -7.25 37.94 4.06
C ALA A 398 -7.86 37.44 2.74
N ALA A 399 -8.40 38.33 1.92
CA ALA A 399 -8.92 37.96 0.61
C ALA A 399 -7.83 37.38 -0.30
N THR A 400 -6.65 37.98 -0.31
CA THR A 400 -5.51 37.48 -1.10
C THR A 400 -5.07 36.09 -0.63
N HIS A 401 -5.01 35.87 0.68
CA HIS A 401 -4.67 34.58 1.28
C HIS A 401 -5.72 33.51 0.96
N LEU A 402 -7.00 33.83 1.17
CA LEU A 402 -8.11 32.91 0.92
C LEU A 402 -8.29 32.62 -0.57
N LEU A 403 -8.00 33.56 -1.46
CA LEU A 403 -8.02 33.34 -2.90
C LEU A 403 -7.05 32.24 -3.33
N ALA A 404 -5.83 32.24 -2.79
CA ALA A 404 -4.85 31.19 -3.08
C ALA A 404 -5.34 29.81 -2.61
N ASP A 405 -5.92 29.72 -1.41
CA ASP A 405 -6.50 28.48 -0.87
C ASP A 405 -7.73 28.01 -1.67
N VAL A 406 -8.63 28.93 -2.03
CA VAL A 406 -9.80 28.66 -2.89
C VAL A 406 -9.36 28.11 -4.24
N LEU A 407 -8.38 28.74 -4.90
CA LEU A 407 -7.86 28.27 -6.18
C LEU A 407 -7.22 26.88 -6.08
N ASP A 408 -6.47 26.60 -5.01
CA ASP A 408 -5.86 25.28 -4.83
C ASP A 408 -6.92 24.19 -4.59
N LYS A 409 -7.92 24.47 -3.76
CA LYS A 409 -9.06 23.56 -3.57
C LYS A 409 -9.83 23.33 -4.84
N LEU A 410 -10.09 24.37 -5.63
CA LEU A 410 -10.81 24.25 -6.88
C LEU A 410 -10.07 23.44 -7.96
N ARG A 411 -8.77 23.16 -7.79
CA ARG A 411 -8.05 22.17 -8.64
C ARG A 411 -8.48 20.74 -8.37
N THR A 412 -8.98 20.46 -7.17
CA THR A 412 -9.35 19.11 -6.71
C THR A 412 -10.84 18.95 -6.44
N GLN A 413 -11.55 20.05 -6.20
CA GLN A 413 -12.96 20.12 -5.87
C GLN A 413 -13.70 20.96 -6.91
N PRO A 414 -14.94 20.59 -7.25
CA PRO A 414 -15.70 21.33 -8.24
C PRO A 414 -16.12 22.73 -7.79
N THR A 415 -16.40 22.91 -6.49
CA THR A 415 -16.79 24.18 -5.88
C THR A 415 -16.17 24.35 -4.50
N VAL A 416 -16.07 25.59 -4.04
CA VAL A 416 -15.76 25.94 -2.65
C VAL A 416 -16.92 26.76 -2.09
N SER A 417 -17.48 26.35 -0.95
CA SER A 417 -18.70 26.96 -0.41
C SER A 417 -18.41 28.28 0.32
N TYR A 418 -19.39 29.18 0.32
CA TYR A 418 -19.38 30.40 1.15
C TYR A 418 -19.11 30.08 2.63
N ALA A 419 -19.75 29.04 3.17
CA ALA A 419 -19.58 28.62 4.56
C ALA A 419 -18.12 28.27 4.91
N TYR A 420 -17.40 27.65 3.97
CA TYR A 420 -15.97 27.39 4.14
C TYR A 420 -15.17 28.70 4.24
N ILE A 421 -15.43 29.64 3.33
CA ILE A 421 -14.73 30.94 3.29
C ILE A 421 -15.04 31.75 4.54
N ALA A 422 -16.31 31.80 4.97
CA ALA A 422 -16.72 32.48 6.21
C ALA A 422 -16.02 31.88 7.45
N ALA A 423 -15.93 30.55 7.53
CA ALA A 423 -15.24 29.88 8.63
C ALA A 423 -13.73 30.14 8.65
N GLN A 424 -13.09 30.31 7.49
CA GLN A 424 -11.67 30.68 7.43
C GLN A 424 -11.44 32.18 7.68
N ALA A 425 -12.30 33.04 7.14
CA ALA A 425 -12.29 34.47 7.39
C ALA A 425 -12.46 34.79 8.89
N ALA A 426 -13.34 34.07 9.60
CA ALA A 426 -13.51 34.21 11.04
C ALA A 426 -12.22 33.97 11.84
N LYS A 427 -11.31 33.11 11.36
CA LYS A 427 -10.01 32.86 12.00
C LYS A 427 -8.97 33.96 11.70
N LEU A 428 -9.16 34.69 10.60
CA LEU A 428 -8.26 35.75 10.14
C LEU A 428 -8.68 37.14 10.63
N GLN A 429 -9.90 37.27 11.15
CA GLN A 429 -10.49 38.54 11.54
C GLN A 429 -9.68 39.26 12.64
N PRO A 430 -9.35 40.55 12.45
CA PRO A 430 -8.77 41.37 13.51
C PRO A 430 -9.83 41.71 14.57
N GLU A 431 -9.46 41.64 15.84
CA GLU A 431 -10.37 41.95 16.95
C GLU A 431 -10.81 43.42 16.91
N GLY A 432 -12.13 43.65 16.98
CA GLY A 432 -12.72 44.95 17.33
C GLY A 432 -12.79 46.01 16.23
N LEU A 433 -12.47 45.70 14.96
CA LEU A 433 -12.47 46.70 13.88
C LEU A 433 -13.73 46.69 12.99
N VAL A 434 -14.33 45.53 12.76
CA VAL A 434 -15.44 45.32 11.80
C VAL A 434 -16.27 44.11 12.27
N THR A 435 -17.58 44.09 12.05
CA THR A 435 -18.40 42.89 12.35
C THR A 435 -17.96 41.69 11.50
N LEU A 436 -18.18 40.46 11.95
CA LEU A 436 -17.78 39.28 11.17
C LEU A 436 -18.44 39.27 9.79
N ASP A 437 -19.70 39.70 9.71
CA ASP A 437 -20.45 39.74 8.45
C ASP A 437 -19.88 40.76 7.46
N GLU A 438 -19.55 41.97 7.93
CA GLU A 438 -18.89 43.00 7.10
C GLU A 438 -17.49 42.57 6.65
N TYR A 439 -16.75 41.88 7.53
CA TYR A 439 -15.41 41.38 7.24
C TYR A 439 -15.45 40.25 6.19
N VAL A 440 -16.36 39.28 6.36
CA VAL A 440 -16.60 38.20 5.40
C VAL A 440 -17.11 38.77 4.08
N GLY A 441 -18.05 39.72 4.11
CA GLY A 441 -18.58 40.40 2.92
C GLY A 441 -17.46 41.05 2.10
N GLY A 442 -16.59 41.83 2.74
CA GLY A 442 -15.45 42.47 2.06
C GLY A 442 -14.45 41.48 1.44
N ILE A 443 -14.25 40.31 2.07
CA ILE A 443 -13.43 39.23 1.51
C ILE A 443 -14.10 38.63 0.28
N ILE A 444 -15.40 38.36 0.35
CA ILE A 444 -16.17 37.76 -0.74
C ILE A 444 -16.21 38.69 -1.95
N ASP A 445 -16.41 39.99 -1.75
CA ASP A 445 -16.40 40.98 -2.84
C ASP A 445 -15.05 41.03 -3.55
N ARG A 446 -13.96 40.91 -2.79
CA ARG A 446 -12.60 40.83 -3.35
C ARG A 446 -12.36 39.55 -4.14
N LEU A 447 -12.86 38.42 -3.65
CA LEU A 447 -12.79 37.14 -4.36
C LEU A 447 -13.63 37.17 -5.65
N ARG A 448 -14.82 37.78 -5.61
CA ARG A 448 -15.69 37.98 -6.79
C ARG A 448 -15.03 38.82 -7.89
N ALA A 449 -14.12 39.72 -7.52
CA ALA A 449 -13.39 40.57 -8.45
C ALA A 449 -12.24 39.86 -9.18
N ASP A 450 -11.84 38.65 -8.77
CA ASP A 450 -10.79 37.87 -9.46
C ASP A 450 -11.37 37.12 -10.65
N ASP A 451 -10.79 37.34 -11.83
CA ASP A 451 -11.24 36.83 -13.13
C ASP A 451 -11.09 35.31 -13.30
N ARG A 452 -10.42 34.62 -12.38
CA ARG A 452 -10.22 33.17 -12.43
C ARG A 452 -11.33 32.39 -11.74
N VAL A 453 -12.10 33.04 -10.87
CA VAL A 453 -13.18 32.40 -10.10
C VAL A 453 -14.53 33.01 -10.45
N LEU A 454 -15.56 32.17 -10.43
CA LEU A 454 -16.95 32.58 -10.61
C LEU A 454 -17.72 32.30 -9.33
N TYR A 455 -18.42 33.30 -8.82
CA TYR A 455 -19.29 33.16 -7.66
C TYR A 455 -20.75 33.08 -8.10
N GLY A 456 -21.47 32.09 -7.61
CA GLY A 456 -22.89 31.91 -7.92
C GLY A 456 -23.57 30.92 -6.99
N ALA A 457 -24.88 30.76 -7.16
CA ALA A 457 -25.67 29.83 -6.37
C ALA A 457 -25.62 28.42 -6.97
N ASP A 458 -25.49 27.40 -6.11
CA ASP A 458 -25.77 26.02 -6.51
C ASP A 458 -27.28 25.79 -6.68
N ALA A 459 -27.67 24.58 -7.12
CA ALA A 459 -29.07 24.20 -7.26
C ALA A 459 -29.89 24.28 -5.96
N LEU A 460 -29.24 24.42 -4.80
CA LEU A 460 -29.86 24.57 -3.49
C LEU A 460 -29.89 26.03 -3.01
N GLY A 461 -29.47 26.97 -3.84
CA GLY A 461 -29.41 28.40 -3.52
C GLY A 461 -28.22 28.79 -2.64
N ARG A 462 -27.22 27.92 -2.46
CA ARG A 462 -26.05 28.20 -1.61
C ARG A 462 -24.97 28.86 -2.42
N GLY A 463 -24.37 29.92 -1.88
CA GLY A 463 -23.23 30.61 -2.50
C GLY A 463 -22.00 29.71 -2.58
N ASN A 464 -21.44 29.59 -3.78
CA ASN A 464 -20.26 28.79 -4.08
C ASN A 464 -19.34 29.53 -5.05
N PHE A 465 -18.04 29.27 -4.95
CA PHE A 465 -17.04 29.64 -5.95
C PHE A 465 -16.72 28.43 -6.83
N CYS A 466 -16.52 28.64 -8.13
CA CYS A 466 -15.96 27.66 -9.06
C CYS A 466 -14.88 28.30 -9.95
N LEU A 467 -14.11 27.51 -10.69
CA LEU A 467 -13.19 28.05 -11.70
C LEU A 467 -13.96 28.46 -12.94
N VAL A 468 -13.67 29.65 -13.48
CA VAL A 468 -14.25 30.14 -14.75
C VAL A 468 -13.99 29.14 -15.89
N SER A 469 -12.85 28.44 -15.84
CA SER A 469 -12.46 27.43 -16.84
C SER A 469 -13.15 26.08 -16.71
N ASN A 470 -14.08 25.88 -15.76
CA ASN A 470 -14.76 24.60 -15.56
C ASN A 470 -16.14 24.58 -16.28
N PRO A 471 -16.24 24.00 -17.50
CA PRO A 471 -17.46 24.06 -18.32
C PRO A 471 -18.62 23.23 -17.78
N HIS A 472 -18.39 22.39 -16.76
CA HIS A 472 -19.37 21.44 -16.25
C HIS A 472 -20.21 21.97 -15.08
N HIS A 473 -20.00 23.21 -14.63
CA HIS A 473 -20.72 23.77 -13.49
C HIS A 473 -21.42 25.07 -13.84
N GLN A 474 -22.74 24.96 -14.03
CA GLN A 474 -23.65 26.10 -14.13
C GLN A 474 -23.99 26.57 -12.72
N LEU A 475 -23.18 27.46 -12.15
CA LEU A 475 -23.64 28.26 -11.02
C LEU A 475 -24.62 29.30 -11.55
N LEU A 476 -25.78 29.41 -10.91
CA LEU A 476 -26.77 30.41 -11.29
C LEU A 476 -26.27 31.79 -10.84
N PRO A 477 -26.32 32.82 -11.69
CA PRO A 477 -25.95 34.17 -11.30
C PRO A 477 -26.87 34.65 -10.17
N PHE A 478 -26.30 35.30 -9.16
CA PHE A 478 -27.09 35.99 -8.14
C PHE A 478 -27.72 37.23 -8.78
N THR A 479 -29.01 37.16 -9.15
CA THR A 479 -29.78 38.33 -9.59
C THR A 479 -30.21 39.13 -8.36
N ASP A 480 -29.56 40.26 -8.08
CA ASP A 480 -29.89 41.33 -7.11
C ASP A 480 -30.32 40.91 -5.69
N GLY A 481 -29.99 39.68 -5.29
CA GLY A 481 -30.55 39.02 -4.11
C GLY A 481 -29.77 39.20 -2.80
N ASP A 482 -28.64 39.91 -2.77
CA ASP A 482 -27.86 40.05 -1.53
C ASP A 482 -28.67 40.81 -0.44
N ALA A 483 -29.53 41.76 -0.82
CA ALA A 483 -30.45 42.43 0.12
C ALA A 483 -31.65 41.56 0.53
N ALA A 484 -32.12 40.68 -0.35
CA ALA A 484 -33.24 39.78 -0.07
C ALA A 484 -32.81 38.56 0.76
N PHE A 485 -31.57 38.09 0.66
CA PHE A 485 -31.09 36.96 1.47
C PHE A 485 -30.76 37.37 2.92
N LEU A 486 -30.34 38.62 3.13
CA LEU A 486 -30.19 39.19 4.48
C LEU A 486 -31.54 39.61 5.10
N ALA A 487 -32.56 39.93 4.29
CA ALA A 487 -33.86 40.44 4.78
C ALA A 487 -35.05 39.46 4.68
N LYS A 488 -34.91 38.28 4.04
CA LYS A 488 -36.05 37.36 3.86
C LYS A 488 -35.92 36.14 4.76
N ALA A 489 -36.53 36.33 5.94
CA ALA A 489 -37.31 35.42 6.77
C ALA A 489 -36.85 33.95 6.84
N GLU A 490 -36.66 33.49 8.08
CA GLU A 490 -36.84 32.10 8.49
C GLU A 490 -37.70 31.33 7.47
N ARG A 491 -37.10 30.36 6.79
CA ARG A 491 -37.92 29.31 6.17
C ARG A 491 -38.74 28.75 7.31
N VAL A 492 -40.06 28.99 7.26
CA VAL A 492 -41.03 28.27 8.07
C VAL A 492 -40.65 26.80 7.89
N ALA A 493 -40.20 26.16 8.96
CA ALA A 493 -39.86 24.76 8.94
C ALA A 493 -41.02 24.02 8.25
N PRO A 494 -40.77 23.16 7.24
CA PRO A 494 -41.85 22.42 6.59
C PRO A 494 -42.70 21.81 7.70
N THR A 495 -44.00 22.10 7.66
CA THR A 495 -44.96 21.62 8.64
C THR A 495 -44.72 20.13 8.77
N ARG A 496 -44.13 19.69 9.89
CA ARG A 496 -43.70 18.30 10.05
C ARG A 496 -44.92 17.43 9.85
N VAL A 497 -44.96 16.74 8.71
CA VAL A 497 -46.01 15.75 8.44
C VAL A 497 -45.94 14.74 9.58
N PRO A 498 -47.03 14.51 10.33
CA PRO A 498 -46.99 13.63 11.48
C PRO A 498 -46.46 12.26 11.06
N ARG A 499 -45.48 11.72 11.78
CA ARG A 499 -44.81 10.45 11.43
C ARG A 499 -45.80 9.29 11.22
N ALA A 500 -46.92 9.29 11.95
CA ALA A 500 -48.00 8.32 11.77
C ALA A 500 -48.61 8.35 10.36
N VAL A 501 -48.76 9.53 9.77
CA VAL A 501 -49.26 9.72 8.40
C VAL A 501 -48.22 9.21 7.39
N VAL A 502 -46.94 9.51 7.62
CA VAL A 502 -45.83 9.02 6.78
C VAL A 502 -45.78 7.50 6.77
N ILE A 503 -45.81 6.85 7.94
CA ILE A 503 -45.78 5.40 8.08
C ILE A 503 -47.01 4.75 7.42
N ASN A 504 -48.20 5.35 7.58
CA ASN A 504 -49.43 4.82 6.97
C ASN A 504 -49.37 4.86 5.43
N CYS A 505 -49.00 6.01 4.85
CA CYS A 505 -48.85 6.17 3.40
C CYS A 505 -47.75 5.25 2.84
N LEU A 506 -46.65 5.08 3.58
CA LEU A 506 -45.55 4.20 3.25
C LEU A 506 -45.96 2.72 3.23
N GLY A 507 -46.69 2.26 4.24
CA GLY A 507 -47.22 0.90 4.30
C GLY A 507 -48.13 0.61 3.11
N MET A 508 -49.10 1.49 2.84
CA MET A 508 -50.00 1.34 1.69
C MET A 508 -49.25 1.31 0.35
N ALA A 509 -48.24 2.18 0.18
CA ALA A 509 -47.44 2.23 -1.02
C ALA A 509 -46.64 0.93 -1.23
N LEU A 510 -46.01 0.41 -0.18
CA LEU A 510 -45.24 -0.83 -0.24
C LEU A 510 -46.12 -2.06 -0.44
N ASP A 511 -47.26 -2.14 0.23
CA ASP A 511 -48.20 -3.27 0.06
C ASP A 511 -48.72 -3.33 -1.38
N ARG A 512 -49.06 -2.17 -1.97
CA ARG A 512 -49.50 -2.08 -3.36
C ARG A 512 -48.39 -2.31 -4.37
N LEU A 513 -47.15 -1.94 -4.07
CA LEU A 513 -46.02 -2.18 -4.97
C LEU A 513 -45.46 -3.62 -4.86
N ASN A 514 -45.70 -4.31 -3.74
CA ASN A 514 -45.29 -5.70 -3.51
C ASN A 514 -46.37 -6.74 -3.87
N ASP A 515 -47.59 -6.30 -4.22
CA ASP A 515 -48.66 -7.20 -4.65
C ASP A 515 -48.20 -8.03 -5.87
N GLN A 516 -48.16 -9.36 -5.71
CA GLN A 516 -47.53 -10.29 -6.65
C GLN A 516 -48.22 -10.33 -8.03
N GLN A 517 -49.39 -9.70 -8.17
CA GLN A 517 -50.11 -9.59 -9.43
C GLN A 517 -49.67 -8.40 -10.30
N ARG A 518 -48.85 -7.47 -9.78
CA ARG A 518 -48.33 -6.32 -10.55
C ARG A 518 -47.05 -6.65 -11.33
N ALA A 519 -46.91 -6.05 -12.52
CA ALA A 519 -45.76 -6.30 -13.37
C ALA A 519 -44.50 -5.62 -12.78
N PRO A 520 -43.31 -6.25 -12.89
CA PRO A 520 -42.07 -5.63 -12.43
C PRO A 520 -41.79 -4.36 -13.23
N GLY A 521 -42.02 -3.20 -12.61
CA GLY A 521 -41.92 -1.88 -13.25
C GLY A 521 -43.14 -0.98 -13.02
N ASP A 522 -44.21 -1.51 -12.41
CA ASP A 522 -45.39 -0.71 -12.08
C ASP A 522 -45.05 0.41 -11.08
N THR A 523 -45.67 1.56 -11.33
CA THR A 523 -45.57 2.76 -10.52
C THR A 523 -46.89 3.04 -9.81
N LEU A 524 -46.86 3.63 -8.63
CA LEU A 524 -48.04 4.03 -7.86
C LEU A 524 -48.14 5.55 -7.79
N ASP A 525 -49.26 6.13 -8.24
CA ASP A 525 -49.43 7.58 -8.30
C ASP A 525 -49.56 8.18 -6.90
N VAL A 526 -48.97 9.36 -6.64
CA VAL A 526 -49.07 10.01 -5.32
C VAL A 526 -50.53 10.30 -4.96
N ARG A 527 -51.35 10.70 -5.92
CA ARG A 527 -52.80 10.87 -5.74
C ARG A 527 -53.48 9.57 -5.27
N GLU A 528 -53.10 8.43 -5.85
CA GLU A 528 -53.65 7.13 -5.44
C GLU A 528 -53.28 6.80 -3.98
N ILE A 529 -52.07 7.15 -3.53
CA ILE A 529 -51.64 6.97 -2.14
C ILE A 529 -52.42 7.88 -1.18
N LEU A 530 -52.62 9.15 -1.57
CA LEU A 530 -53.39 10.10 -0.77
C LEU A 530 -54.86 9.68 -0.66
N ASP A 531 -55.46 9.23 -1.76
CA ASP A 531 -56.83 8.72 -1.81
C ASP A 531 -56.98 7.47 -0.92
N LEU A 532 -56.03 6.53 -0.99
CA LEU A 532 -56.01 5.32 -0.13
C LEU A 532 -55.87 5.69 1.36
N ALA A 533 -55.06 6.70 1.67
CA ALA A 533 -54.88 7.20 3.02
C ALA A 533 -56.04 8.12 3.48
N ARG A 534 -57.01 8.40 2.61
CA ARG A 534 -58.12 9.35 2.83
C ARG A 534 -57.63 10.75 3.23
N LEU A 535 -56.52 11.19 2.65
CA LEU A 535 -55.94 12.51 2.86
C LEU A 535 -56.37 13.43 1.72
N ASP A 536 -56.76 14.66 2.06
CA ASP A 536 -57.11 15.65 1.06
C ASP A 536 -55.83 16.10 0.31
N PRO A 537 -55.75 15.89 -1.02
CA PRO A 537 -54.59 16.28 -1.82
C PRO A 537 -54.30 17.78 -1.82
N HIS A 538 -55.26 18.62 -1.43
CA HIS A 538 -55.14 20.08 -1.43
C HIS A 538 -54.94 20.68 -0.04
N ALA A 539 -55.06 19.89 1.03
CA ALA A 539 -55.04 20.39 2.41
C ALA A 539 -53.69 20.23 3.14
N GLY A 540 -52.64 19.73 2.48
CA GLY A 540 -51.38 19.38 3.16
C GLY A 540 -50.10 19.55 2.33
N ASP A 541 -48.97 19.51 3.03
CA ASP A 541 -47.62 19.55 2.44
C ASP A 541 -47.26 18.20 1.79
N VAL A 542 -47.76 18.00 0.57
CA VAL A 542 -47.54 16.76 -0.21
C VAL A 542 -46.06 16.54 -0.54
N ASP A 543 -45.33 17.63 -0.82
CA ASP A 543 -43.89 17.57 -1.09
C ASP A 543 -43.12 17.10 0.15
N GLY A 544 -43.48 17.61 1.33
CA GLY A 544 -42.94 17.18 2.63
C GLY A 544 -43.27 15.71 2.95
N LEU A 545 -44.47 15.23 2.61
CA LEU A 545 -44.85 13.83 2.79
C LEU A 545 -44.04 12.90 1.86
N VAL A 546 -43.91 13.25 0.58
CA VAL A 546 -43.13 12.46 -0.40
C VAL A 546 -41.67 12.37 0.04
N TYR A 547 -41.10 13.48 0.49
CA TYR A 547 -39.72 13.51 0.97
C TYR A 547 -39.54 12.66 2.23
N ALA A 548 -40.44 12.77 3.21
CA ALA A 548 -40.40 11.97 4.43
C ALA A 548 -40.54 10.45 4.16
N MET A 549 -41.36 10.06 3.17
CA MET A 549 -41.50 8.65 2.78
C MET A 549 -40.21 8.09 2.15
N LEU A 550 -39.47 8.89 1.38
CA LEU A 550 -38.19 8.47 0.78
C LEU A 550 -37.07 8.35 1.82
N GLU A 551 -37.07 9.20 2.83
CA GLU A 551 -36.11 9.10 3.93
C GLU A 551 -36.38 7.87 4.81
N GLU A 552 -37.65 7.53 5.06
CA GLU A 552 -38.01 6.41 5.94
C GLU A 552 -37.79 5.03 5.27
N ASP A 553 -37.92 4.88 3.94
CA ASP A 553 -37.62 3.61 3.24
C ASP A 553 -36.80 3.78 1.94
N PRO A 554 -35.52 3.37 1.92
CA PRO A 554 -34.64 3.52 0.76
C PRO A 554 -34.98 2.59 -0.42
N ARG A 555 -35.96 1.68 -0.27
CA ARG A 555 -36.44 0.81 -1.35
C ARG A 555 -37.41 1.55 -2.27
N LEU A 556 -38.01 2.66 -1.84
CA LEU A 556 -38.85 3.48 -2.69
C LEU A 556 -38.01 4.48 -3.49
N ARG A 557 -38.42 4.71 -4.73
CA ARG A 557 -37.93 5.78 -5.58
C ARG A 557 -39.11 6.59 -6.06
N PHE A 558 -39.00 7.91 -5.94
CA PHE A 558 -39.93 8.84 -6.56
C PHE A 558 -39.54 9.11 -8.01
N VAL A 559 -40.53 9.07 -8.89
CA VAL A 559 -40.44 9.35 -10.32
C VAL A 559 -41.34 10.55 -10.58
N PRO A 560 -40.76 11.77 -10.69
CA PRO A 560 -41.55 12.96 -10.98
C PRO A 560 -42.18 12.85 -12.37
N ASP A 561 -43.39 13.38 -12.53
CA ASP A 561 -43.98 13.54 -13.86
C ASP A 561 -43.19 14.61 -14.63
N GLY A 562 -42.79 14.30 -15.85
CA GLY A 562 -41.88 15.12 -16.64
C GLY A 562 -42.44 16.50 -17.01
N MET A 563 -43.75 16.69 -16.87
CA MET A 563 -44.44 17.93 -17.23
C MET A 563 -44.98 18.73 -16.02
N SER A 564 -44.89 18.20 -14.80
CA SER A 564 -45.40 18.87 -13.59
C SER A 564 -44.28 19.19 -12.60
N GLN A 565 -44.37 20.37 -11.97
CA GLN A 565 -43.48 20.79 -10.90
C GLN A 565 -43.99 20.37 -9.50
N HIS A 566 -45.19 19.79 -9.40
CA HIS A 566 -45.81 19.42 -8.13
C HIS A 566 -45.61 17.93 -7.84
N ALA A 567 -45.16 17.56 -6.63
CA ALA A 567 -44.91 16.14 -6.32
C ALA A 567 -46.18 15.29 -6.35
N ILE A 568 -47.36 15.91 -6.19
CA ILE A 568 -48.66 15.23 -6.29
C ILE A 568 -48.89 14.52 -7.63
N ASP A 569 -48.25 14.98 -8.70
CA ASP A 569 -48.41 14.39 -10.03
C ASP A 569 -47.36 13.28 -10.32
N GLY A 570 -46.38 13.12 -9.43
CA GLY A 570 -45.37 12.07 -9.56
C GLY A 570 -45.84 10.69 -9.08
N LYS A 571 -44.95 9.71 -9.22
CA LYS A 571 -45.23 8.30 -8.93
C LYS A 571 -44.13 7.67 -8.09
N PHE A 572 -44.46 6.64 -7.31
CA PHE A 572 -43.48 5.82 -6.59
C PHE A 572 -43.23 4.49 -7.30
N ALA A 573 -41.98 4.02 -7.27
CA ALA A 573 -41.57 2.73 -7.79
C ALA A 573 -40.60 2.04 -6.82
N LEU A 574 -40.53 0.71 -6.87
CA LEU A 574 -39.49 -0.04 -6.14
C LEU A 574 -38.14 0.09 -6.84
N ALA A 575 -37.10 0.43 -6.07
CA ALA A 575 -35.73 0.48 -6.53
C ALA A 575 -35.28 -0.93 -6.96
N GLN A 576 -35.12 -1.15 -8.27
CA GLN A 576 -34.66 -2.45 -8.75
C GLN A 576 -33.29 -2.81 -8.16
N PRO A 577 -33.07 -4.08 -7.75
CA PRO A 577 -31.77 -4.52 -7.29
C PRO A 577 -30.75 -4.30 -8.42
N LYS A 578 -29.77 -3.41 -8.18
CA LYS A 578 -28.75 -3.03 -9.16
C LYS A 578 -28.06 -4.28 -9.72
N LYS A 579 -28.46 -4.75 -10.91
CA LYS A 579 -27.66 -5.71 -11.68
C LYS A 579 -26.35 -5.02 -12.02
N ARG A 580 -25.25 -5.45 -11.38
CA ARG A 580 -23.89 -4.93 -11.61
C ARG A 580 -23.55 -4.99 -13.10
N LYS A 581 -23.60 -3.85 -13.79
CA LYS A 581 -23.03 -3.69 -15.14
C LYS A 581 -21.52 -3.89 -15.05
N ARG A 582 -21.01 -4.98 -15.64
CA ARG A 582 -19.56 -5.16 -15.90
C ARG A 582 -19.13 -4.08 -16.90
N SER A 583 -18.33 -3.10 -16.44
CA SER A 583 -17.71 -2.15 -17.36
C SER A 583 -16.62 -2.86 -18.16
N ARG A 584 -16.61 -2.62 -19.47
CA ARG A 584 -15.52 -3.01 -20.38
C ARG A 584 -14.53 -1.84 -20.47
N ARG A 585 -13.30 -2.11 -20.01
CA ARG A 585 -12.02 -1.89 -20.74
C ARG A 585 -11.59 -0.45 -21.10
N SER A 586 -10.68 0.09 -20.29
CA SER A 586 -9.35 0.61 -20.71
C SER A 586 -8.53 0.92 -19.45
N GLU A 587 -7.24 0.57 -19.46
CA GLU A 587 -6.29 0.65 -18.32
C GLU A 587 -6.54 -0.32 -17.15
N VAL A 588 -6.34 -1.61 -17.45
CA VAL A 588 -6.06 -2.60 -16.41
C VAL A 588 -4.59 -2.42 -16.00
N ALA A 589 -4.33 -1.57 -15.01
CA ALA A 589 -3.28 -1.92 -14.05
C ALA A 589 -3.61 -3.35 -13.59
N SER A 590 -2.66 -4.28 -13.72
CA SER A 590 -2.83 -5.70 -13.40
C SER A 590 -3.07 -5.89 -11.89
N ARG A 591 -4.23 -5.45 -11.41
CA ARG A 591 -4.78 -5.84 -10.14
C ARG A 591 -5.27 -7.26 -10.37
N ILE A 592 -4.43 -8.20 -9.94
CA ILE A 592 -4.75 -9.61 -10.03
C ILE A 592 -5.89 -9.86 -9.04
N ASP A 593 -7.10 -10.03 -9.55
CA ASP A 593 -8.23 -10.53 -8.77
C ASP A 593 -8.02 -12.04 -8.57
N TRP A 594 -7.42 -12.41 -7.45
CA TRP A 594 -7.19 -13.80 -7.09
C TRP A 594 -8.51 -14.44 -6.66
N TYR A 595 -8.86 -15.57 -7.28
CA TYR A 595 -10.00 -16.38 -6.85
C TYR A 595 -9.67 -17.06 -5.52
N THR A 596 -10.41 -16.74 -4.46
CA THR A 596 -10.32 -17.42 -3.15
C THR A 596 -11.29 -18.60 -3.14
N PRO A 597 -10.83 -19.86 -3.25
CA PRO A 597 -11.73 -21.01 -3.14
C PRO A 597 -12.14 -21.25 -1.67
N HIS A 598 -13.26 -21.94 -1.48
CA HIS A 598 -13.68 -22.48 -0.18
C HIS A 598 -12.63 -23.49 0.35
N ALA A 599 -12.54 -23.67 1.66
CA ALA A 599 -11.58 -24.58 2.29
C ALA A 599 -11.79 -26.02 1.81
N ILE A 600 -10.76 -26.59 1.16
CA ILE A 600 -10.74 -27.98 0.71
C ILE A 600 -10.05 -28.81 1.81
N ALA A 601 -10.72 -29.84 2.31
CA ALA A 601 -10.17 -30.83 3.24
C ALA A 601 -9.29 -31.83 2.50
N TRP A 602 -8.20 -32.27 3.14
CA TRP A 602 -7.23 -33.17 2.54
C TRP A 602 -7.52 -34.64 2.87
N PRO A 603 -7.09 -35.60 2.01
CA PRO A 603 -7.15 -37.02 2.33
C PRO A 603 -6.21 -37.30 3.53
N GLY A 604 -6.78 -37.53 4.71
CA GLY A 604 -6.04 -37.83 5.95
C GLY A 604 -6.35 -36.93 7.15
N ASP A 605 -7.11 -35.84 6.97
CA ASP A 605 -7.68 -35.11 8.11
C ASP A 605 -8.91 -35.88 8.62
N ASP A 606 -8.79 -36.54 9.76
CA ASP A 606 -9.84 -37.33 10.41
C ASP A 606 -10.98 -36.49 11.02
N ASP A 607 -10.99 -35.18 10.78
CA ASP A 607 -11.97 -34.28 11.38
C ASP A 607 -13.27 -34.26 10.55
N ASN A 608 -14.30 -34.91 11.08
CA ASN A 608 -15.51 -35.39 10.42
C ASN A 608 -16.56 -34.30 10.12
N SER A 609 -16.14 -33.09 9.72
CA SER A 609 -17.06 -32.00 9.36
C SER A 609 -16.99 -31.68 7.86
N SER A 610 -18.05 -32.06 7.14
CA SER A 610 -18.65 -31.53 5.88
C SER A 610 -17.81 -30.73 4.83
N LYS A 611 -16.49 -30.76 4.87
CA LYS A 611 -15.60 -29.98 3.99
C LYS A 611 -15.26 -30.76 2.74
N GLU A 612 -15.14 -30.04 1.62
CA GLU A 612 -14.91 -30.60 0.29
C GLU A 612 -13.56 -31.33 0.23
N ARG A 613 -13.52 -32.64 -0.02
CA ARG A 613 -12.26 -33.41 -0.11
C ARG A 613 -11.58 -33.32 -1.49
N ALA A 614 -10.26 -33.14 -1.51
CA ALA A 614 -9.44 -33.32 -2.71
C ALA A 614 -9.33 -34.81 -3.09
N VAL A 615 -9.20 -35.12 -4.38
CA VAL A 615 -9.00 -36.50 -4.85
C VAL A 615 -7.51 -36.84 -4.80
N ALA A 616 -7.15 -37.90 -4.06
CA ALA A 616 -5.78 -38.39 -4.02
C ALA A 616 -5.36 -38.89 -5.40
N THR A 617 -4.31 -38.32 -5.97
CA THR A 617 -3.73 -38.79 -7.24
C THR A 617 -2.55 -39.72 -6.97
N PRO A 618 -2.14 -40.61 -7.90
CA PRO A 618 -0.99 -41.50 -7.73
C PRO A 618 0.30 -40.77 -7.32
N GLU A 619 0.44 -39.51 -7.74
CA GLU A 619 1.56 -38.62 -7.42
C GLU A 619 1.65 -38.29 -5.93
N VAL A 620 0.52 -38.22 -5.22
CA VAL A 620 0.49 -38.01 -3.75
C VAL A 620 1.17 -39.19 -3.04
N GLY A 621 0.98 -40.42 -3.54
CA GLY A 621 1.65 -41.61 -3.02
C GLY A 621 3.17 -41.57 -3.21
N ILE A 622 3.62 -41.17 -4.40
CA ILE A 622 5.06 -41.03 -4.73
C ILE A 622 5.71 -39.91 -3.91
N GLN A 623 5.03 -38.78 -3.72
CA GLN A 623 5.52 -37.68 -2.89
C GLN A 623 5.63 -38.08 -1.41
N ASN A 624 4.61 -38.75 -0.86
CA ASN A 624 4.64 -39.26 0.52
C ASN A 624 5.78 -40.26 0.75
N GLN A 625 6.09 -41.12 -0.24
CA GLN A 625 7.25 -42.01 -0.17
C GLN A 625 8.58 -41.25 -0.16
N ARG A 626 8.71 -40.18 -0.96
CA ARG A 626 9.92 -39.32 -0.96
C ARG A 626 10.11 -38.58 0.37
N VAL A 627 9.05 -38.01 0.93
CA VAL A 627 9.09 -37.34 2.24
C VAL A 627 9.50 -38.31 3.34
N ARG A 628 8.97 -39.56 3.32
CA ARG A 628 9.38 -40.60 4.26
C ARG A 628 10.86 -40.96 4.14
N ARG A 629 11.39 -41.12 2.92
CA ARG A 629 12.82 -41.41 2.70
C ARG A 629 13.75 -40.28 3.17
N LEU A 630 13.34 -39.02 2.99
CA LEU A 630 14.09 -37.86 3.50
C LEU A 630 14.06 -37.77 5.04
N ALA A 631 12.97 -38.20 5.67
CA ALA A 631 12.84 -38.20 7.12
C ALA A 631 13.60 -39.36 7.80
N THR A 632 13.76 -40.50 7.14
CA THR A 632 14.49 -41.66 7.71
C THR A 632 16.00 -41.59 7.50
N GLY A 633 16.51 -40.67 6.68
CA GLY A 633 17.95 -40.55 6.42
C GLY A 633 18.54 -41.71 5.62
N ASP A 634 17.70 -42.57 5.02
CA ASP A 634 18.14 -43.72 4.25
C ASP A 634 18.76 -43.27 2.92
N THR A 635 20.09 -43.17 2.89
CA THR A 635 20.87 -43.08 1.65
C THR A 635 21.09 -44.49 1.13
N ALA A 636 20.16 -44.99 0.31
CA ALA A 636 20.29 -46.31 -0.32
C ALA A 636 21.26 -46.25 -1.52
N GLU A 637 22.30 -47.08 -1.46
CA GLU A 637 23.31 -47.35 -2.50
C GLU A 637 22.80 -48.12 -3.72
N ASP A 638 21.51 -48.44 -3.81
CA ASP A 638 20.98 -49.26 -4.91
C ASP A 638 20.27 -48.44 -6.00
N ALA A 639 21.06 -47.97 -6.98
CA ALA A 639 20.54 -47.52 -8.27
C ALA A 639 21.45 -47.95 -9.43
N ALA A 640 21.73 -49.24 -9.52
CA ALA A 640 22.18 -49.90 -10.74
C ALA A 640 20.97 -50.46 -11.51
N SER A 641 20.27 -49.63 -12.27
CA SER A 641 19.57 -50.04 -13.51
C SER A 641 19.13 -48.79 -14.28
N GLY A 642 19.31 -48.85 -15.59
CA GLY A 642 19.43 -47.68 -16.44
C GLY A 642 18.10 -47.04 -16.85
N ALA A 643 18.08 -45.72 -16.76
CA ALA A 643 17.41 -44.80 -17.66
C ALA A 643 17.97 -43.40 -17.37
N THR A 644 19.01 -43.00 -18.11
CA THR A 644 19.64 -41.68 -17.98
C THR A 644 18.73 -40.60 -18.59
N SER A 645 17.68 -40.20 -17.88
CA SER A 645 17.25 -38.81 -17.93
C SER A 645 17.96 -38.10 -16.79
N THR A 646 18.98 -37.29 -17.08
CA THR A 646 19.59 -36.41 -16.08
C THR A 646 18.47 -35.62 -15.41
N PRO A 647 18.19 -35.84 -14.11
CA PRO A 647 17.18 -35.06 -13.42
C PRO A 647 17.61 -33.60 -13.44
N VAL A 648 16.68 -32.70 -13.79
CA VAL A 648 16.84 -31.26 -13.55
C VAL A 648 17.06 -31.11 -12.05
N GLN A 649 18.32 -30.98 -11.64
CA GLN A 649 18.69 -30.70 -10.27
C GLN A 649 18.17 -29.32 -9.92
N ILE A 650 16.97 -29.25 -9.34
CA ILE A 650 16.58 -28.11 -8.53
C ILE A 650 17.52 -28.18 -7.32
N PRO A 651 18.40 -27.18 -7.08
CA PRO A 651 19.35 -27.24 -5.99
C PRO A 651 18.58 -27.30 -4.66
N LEU A 652 18.49 -28.48 -4.05
CA LEU A 652 18.08 -28.69 -2.66
C LEU A 652 19.20 -28.22 -1.71
N ARG A 653 19.62 -26.95 -1.82
CA ARG A 653 20.68 -26.36 -0.95
C ARG A 653 20.16 -25.39 0.10
N ILE A 654 18.84 -25.36 0.35
CA ILE A 654 18.25 -24.65 1.50
C ILE A 654 18.51 -25.40 2.83
N LEU A 655 19.02 -26.64 2.77
CA LEU A 655 19.56 -27.35 3.93
C LEU A 655 21.06 -27.61 3.71
N ARG A 656 21.91 -26.62 4.01
CA ARG A 656 23.31 -26.89 4.36
C ARG A 656 23.49 -26.56 5.83
N PHE A 657 23.58 -27.62 6.63
CA PHE A 657 24.19 -27.60 7.96
C PHE A 657 25.64 -28.13 7.82
N ALA A 658 26.54 -27.49 8.56
CA ALA A 658 28.02 -27.59 8.55
C ALA A 658 28.74 -26.92 7.38
#